data_AF-A0A2V3JGX0-F1
#
_entry.id   AF-A0A2V3JGX0-F1
#
_cell.length_a   1.000
_cell.length_b   1.000
_cell.length_c   1.000
_cell.angle_alpha   90.00
_cell.angle_beta   90.00
_cell.angle_gamma   90.00
#
_symmetry.space_group_name_H-M   'P 1'
#
loop_
_entity.id
_entity.type
_entity.pdbx_description
1 polymer ?
#
loop_
_entity_poly.entity_id
_entity_poly.type
_entity_poly.pdbx_seq_one_letter_code
_entity_poly.pdbx_strand_id
1 'polypeptide(L)'
;MEIVNEKQELLRLLRGGILRSVPRGEEKGEEKGKKKFGVLFSGGLDSTLLAWLCKEEGLDFACYTAAVEEAGTREREGEEEGEGEEVRRKGLKEAEDLRWARRVAADLGFELRVKTVGVAEVEEILREVVLLFGEEDVVKVSVALPFLVGCRQAREDGVKTLLYGLGAEELFAGYARHRRVRREDLNKECRAGLAALPERDLYRDWLVAKAAGISLRAPFLAEEFVEFALRLPASCKLSTPNGENGENENSEDKVILREIARDLGLGEVAGRKKRAVQYGSNFLKALEKLAKRNGFKYKRDYLRSFFPPRNLKLGCLFSSGKDSAFALWLTRRAGCRVVCLVTLKSRNPNSYLFHTPAVELAELQAEAVGLPLVLQETAGEKEAELEDLRAALRTAKARHGVEGVVTGALWSSYQKERFERVASEENLKVFSPLWHCNQETELRLAVANFEVIFTSVAAQGLDKSWLGRRITAEDVERLAELNKKIAKHFNQTFLKFGGINVAGEGGEFESLVLDGPKELFKKRLVVLESEVVEEDENTARLVVKKARLEEKVKEEEKGKEEEKRKEEEKGKEEEKGKEEEKGKEEGEMSIPEKHKKGAKKKFKCAVLTVSTSKFWRRERGESEEEVADLSGKIAKELVARAGHEVVFYDLLPDEEEKIKEGVSSALKSGADFVVTSGGTGLTKSDLTIEVVSRLLEKEMPGFGEIFRLKSYETAGVGTAAVLSRAVAGVVGQKAVFCLPGSPDAVRLALSEIILPEIGHILKHARE
;
A
#
# COMPACT_ATOMS: atom_id res chain seq x y z
N MET A 1 -41.53 9.39 -20.88
CA MET A 1 -42.23 8.14 -21.26
C MET A 1 -41.29 6.93 -21.22
N GLU A 2 -40.02 7.07 -21.61
CA GLU A 2 -39.01 5.99 -21.58
C GLU A 2 -38.65 5.47 -20.16
N ILE A 3 -38.39 6.37 -19.19
CA ILE A 3 -37.98 5.97 -17.82
C ILE A 3 -39.06 5.18 -17.06
N VAL A 4 -40.33 5.42 -17.34
CA VAL A 4 -41.44 4.70 -16.67
C VAL A 4 -41.43 3.22 -17.05
N ASN A 5 -41.17 2.89 -18.32
CA ASN A 5 -41.10 1.51 -18.79
C ASN A 5 -39.86 0.80 -18.21
N GLU A 6 -38.73 1.49 -18.10
CA GLU A 6 -37.49 0.94 -17.54
C GLU A 6 -37.63 0.56 -16.07
N LYS A 7 -38.32 1.39 -15.27
CA LYS A 7 -38.61 1.11 -13.85
C LYS A 7 -39.47 -0.13 -13.67
N GLN A 8 -40.55 -0.25 -14.45
CA GLN A 8 -41.46 -1.40 -14.39
C GLN A 8 -40.75 -2.69 -14.79
N GLU A 9 -39.91 -2.64 -15.82
CA GLU A 9 -39.17 -3.81 -16.28
C GLU A 9 -38.10 -4.25 -15.26
N LEU A 10 -37.35 -3.31 -14.66
CA LEU A 10 -36.43 -3.64 -13.56
C LEU A 10 -37.14 -4.32 -12.39
N LEU A 11 -38.30 -3.80 -11.99
CA LEU A 11 -39.10 -4.40 -10.92
C LEU A 11 -39.55 -5.82 -11.26
N ARG A 12 -40.03 -6.03 -12.50
CA ARG A 12 -40.44 -7.35 -13.00
C ARG A 12 -39.27 -8.34 -12.98
N LEU A 13 -38.10 -7.93 -13.47
CA LEU A 13 -36.89 -8.75 -13.51
C LEU A 13 -36.35 -9.06 -12.11
N LEU A 14 -36.36 -8.08 -11.20
CA LEU A 14 -35.91 -8.27 -9.82
C LEU A 14 -36.84 -9.23 -9.06
N ARG A 15 -38.16 -9.11 -9.22
CA ARG A 15 -39.14 -10.09 -8.70
C ARG A 15 -38.86 -11.50 -9.22
N GLY A 16 -38.63 -11.65 -10.52
CA GLY A 16 -38.23 -12.93 -11.11
C GLY A 16 -36.94 -13.51 -10.50
N GLY A 17 -35.94 -12.65 -10.27
CA GLY A 17 -34.70 -13.00 -9.57
C GLY A 17 -34.94 -13.48 -8.14
N ILE A 18 -35.80 -12.79 -7.37
CA ILE A 18 -36.18 -13.18 -6.01
C ILE A 18 -36.89 -14.54 -6.01
N LEU A 19 -37.91 -14.72 -6.84
CA LEU A 19 -38.72 -15.95 -6.90
C LEU A 19 -37.90 -17.19 -7.29
N ARG A 20 -36.82 -17.03 -8.07
CA ARG A 20 -35.87 -18.12 -8.38
C ARG A 20 -34.84 -18.37 -7.28
N SER A 21 -34.60 -17.38 -6.42
CA SER A 21 -33.62 -17.45 -5.35
C SER A 21 -34.18 -18.03 -4.06
N VAL A 22 -35.50 -18.06 -3.90
CA VAL A 22 -36.17 -18.62 -2.72
C VAL A 22 -36.45 -20.12 -2.86
N PRO A 23 -36.36 -20.91 -1.77
CA PRO A 23 -36.68 -22.34 -1.81
C PRO A 23 -38.15 -22.58 -2.19
N ARG A 24 -38.42 -23.47 -3.16
CA ARG A 24 -39.78 -23.88 -3.52
C ARG A 24 -40.36 -24.83 -2.48
N GLY A 25 -41.64 -24.67 -2.17
CA GLY A 25 -42.34 -25.41 -1.12
C GLY A 25 -42.70 -26.85 -1.47
N GLU A 26 -41.72 -27.73 -1.66
CA GLU A 26 -41.96 -29.18 -1.79
C GLU A 26 -40.89 -29.98 -1.04
N GLU A 27 -40.97 -30.03 0.28
CA GLU A 27 -40.42 -31.16 1.05
C GLU A 27 -41.53 -31.67 1.97
N LYS A 28 -42.03 -32.88 1.65
CA LYS A 28 -42.98 -33.61 2.48
C LYS A 28 -42.29 -33.93 3.82
N GLY A 29 -42.61 -33.19 4.88
CA GLY A 29 -42.27 -33.58 6.25
C GLY A 29 -41.81 -32.48 7.22
N GLU A 30 -41.57 -31.24 6.79
CA GLU A 30 -41.09 -30.19 7.72
C GLU A 30 -42.23 -29.42 8.42
N GLU A 31 -42.02 -29.12 9.71
CA GLU A 31 -42.94 -28.46 10.64
C GLU A 31 -43.57 -27.17 10.06
N LYS A 32 -44.90 -27.07 10.11
CA LYS A 32 -45.64 -25.83 9.88
C LYS A 32 -45.16 -24.77 10.89
N GLY A 33 -44.38 -23.78 10.43
CA GLY A 33 -44.01 -22.60 11.23
C GLY A 33 -42.56 -22.11 11.11
N LYS A 34 -41.66 -22.85 10.42
CA LYS A 34 -40.26 -22.41 10.22
C LYS A 34 -40.09 -21.67 8.88
N LYS A 35 -39.50 -20.47 8.95
CA LYS A 35 -39.17 -19.66 7.77
C LYS A 35 -38.11 -20.34 6.93
N LYS A 36 -38.34 -20.45 5.62
CA LYS A 36 -37.45 -21.19 4.71
C LYS A 36 -36.26 -20.36 4.23
N PHE A 37 -36.36 -19.04 4.30
CA PHE A 37 -35.31 -18.12 3.88
C PHE A 37 -35.36 -16.81 4.67
N GLY A 38 -34.34 -15.97 4.51
CA GLY A 38 -34.30 -14.63 5.08
C GLY A 38 -33.59 -13.61 4.17
N VAL A 39 -33.50 -12.38 4.64
CA VAL A 39 -32.83 -11.26 3.95
C VAL A 39 -31.77 -10.67 4.87
N LEU A 40 -30.53 -10.55 4.41
CA LEU A 40 -29.51 -9.73 5.10
C LEU A 40 -29.90 -8.26 4.98
N PHE A 41 -30.14 -7.62 6.12
CA PHE A 41 -30.88 -6.38 6.21
C PHE A 41 -30.09 -5.28 6.93
N SER A 42 -29.92 -4.13 6.25
CA SER A 42 -29.20 -2.97 6.78
C SER A 42 -30.09 -1.72 6.93
N GLY A 43 -31.36 -1.82 6.52
CA GLY A 43 -32.23 -0.65 6.32
C GLY A 43 -31.75 0.29 5.20
N GLY A 44 -30.81 -0.15 4.35
CA GLY A 44 -30.39 0.57 3.15
C GLY A 44 -31.29 0.30 1.96
N LEU A 45 -31.19 1.13 0.91
CA LEU A 45 -32.01 1.05 -0.30
C LEU A 45 -32.16 -0.38 -0.84
N ASP A 46 -31.04 -1.05 -1.08
CA ASP A 46 -31.05 -2.35 -1.75
C ASP A 46 -31.70 -3.44 -0.90
N SER A 47 -31.32 -3.55 0.37
CA SER A 47 -31.90 -4.55 1.27
C SER A 47 -33.37 -4.29 1.57
N THR A 48 -33.79 -3.02 1.62
CA THR A 48 -35.20 -2.64 1.80
C THR A 48 -36.01 -2.95 0.56
N LEU A 49 -35.51 -2.68 -0.65
CA LEU A 49 -36.20 -3.06 -1.89
C LEU A 49 -36.39 -4.58 -1.97
N LEU A 50 -35.37 -5.38 -1.62
CA LEU A 50 -35.51 -6.84 -1.59
C LEU A 50 -36.55 -7.31 -0.57
N ALA A 51 -36.50 -6.82 0.67
CA ALA A 51 -37.45 -7.18 1.71
C ALA A 51 -38.89 -6.74 1.37
N TRP A 52 -39.04 -5.54 0.82
CA TRP A 52 -40.33 -5.02 0.38
C TRP A 52 -40.94 -5.87 -0.73
N LEU A 53 -40.16 -6.20 -1.77
CA LEU A 53 -40.63 -7.07 -2.84
C LEU A 53 -40.96 -8.48 -2.33
N CYS A 54 -40.21 -9.03 -1.39
CA CYS A 54 -40.57 -10.31 -0.77
C CYS A 54 -41.94 -10.24 -0.06
N LYS A 55 -42.21 -9.14 0.65
CA LYS A 55 -43.49 -8.90 1.33
C LYS A 55 -44.65 -8.75 0.34
N GLU A 56 -44.46 -7.98 -0.72
CA GLU A 56 -45.46 -7.78 -1.79
C GLU A 56 -45.81 -9.09 -2.51
N GLU A 57 -44.83 -9.97 -2.72
CA GLU A 57 -45.05 -11.31 -3.28
C GLU A 57 -45.64 -12.31 -2.26
N GLY A 58 -45.97 -11.87 -1.03
CA GLY A 58 -46.57 -12.70 0.01
C GLY A 58 -45.63 -13.78 0.56
N LEU A 59 -44.31 -13.60 0.46
CA LEU A 59 -43.33 -14.57 0.93
C LEU A 59 -43.13 -14.47 2.45
N ASP A 60 -42.93 -15.61 3.11
CA ASP A 60 -42.60 -15.67 4.54
C ASP A 60 -41.08 -15.67 4.74
N PHE A 61 -40.55 -14.57 5.30
CA PHE A 61 -39.12 -14.34 5.49
C PHE A 61 -38.84 -13.55 6.78
N ALA A 62 -37.60 -13.64 7.27
CA ALA A 62 -37.08 -12.79 8.35
C ALA A 62 -35.89 -11.97 7.84
N CYS A 63 -35.75 -10.76 8.38
CA CYS A 63 -34.61 -9.89 8.16
C CYS A 63 -33.54 -10.17 9.22
N TYR A 64 -32.27 -10.23 8.82
CA TYR A 64 -31.13 -10.50 9.71
C TYR A 64 -30.13 -9.37 9.64
N THR A 65 -29.71 -8.87 10.81
CA THR A 65 -28.69 -7.83 10.90
C THR A 65 -27.71 -8.11 12.03
N ALA A 66 -26.46 -7.66 11.85
CA ALA A 66 -25.38 -7.86 12.80
C ALA A 66 -24.66 -6.54 13.09
N ALA A 67 -24.29 -6.33 14.35
CA ALA A 67 -23.60 -5.12 14.77
C ALA A 67 -22.69 -5.36 15.99
N VAL A 68 -21.71 -4.50 16.16
CA VAL A 68 -20.88 -4.46 17.38
C VAL A 68 -21.43 -3.44 18.36
N GLU A 69 -21.71 -3.89 19.59
CA GLU A 69 -22.09 -3.05 20.74
C GLU A 69 -21.14 -3.33 21.93
N GLU A 70 -20.89 -2.34 22.79
CA GLU A 70 -20.16 -2.52 24.06
C GLU A 70 -21.07 -2.14 25.24
N ALA A 71 -21.06 -2.93 26.31
CA ALA A 71 -21.85 -2.64 27.50
C ALA A 71 -21.43 -1.27 28.10
N GLY A 72 -22.37 -0.32 28.10
CA GLY A 72 -22.17 1.07 28.56
C GLY A 72 -22.77 2.15 27.64
N THR A 73 -23.33 1.77 26.49
CA THR A 73 -23.75 2.71 25.42
C THR A 73 -25.26 2.96 25.40
N ARG A 74 -25.79 3.55 26.48
CA ARG A 74 -27.08 4.26 26.42
C ARG A 74 -26.81 5.74 26.71
N GLU A 75 -26.61 6.53 25.66
CA GLU A 75 -26.69 7.99 25.76
C GLU A 75 -28.17 8.39 25.69
N ARG A 76 -28.59 9.27 26.61
CA ARG A 76 -29.86 10.01 26.52
C ARG A 76 -29.75 11.01 25.36
N GLU A 77 -30.83 11.20 24.61
CA GLU A 77 -30.88 12.16 23.51
C GLU A 77 -30.70 13.60 24.02
N GLY A 78 -29.75 14.32 23.43
CA GLY A 78 -29.57 15.76 23.58
C GLY A 78 -28.54 16.19 24.62
N GLU A 79 -27.26 16.26 24.24
CA GLU A 79 -26.27 17.12 24.91
C GLU A 79 -25.15 17.46 23.90
N GLU A 80 -24.95 18.76 23.67
CA GLU A 80 -23.86 19.32 22.88
C GLU A 80 -22.52 19.17 23.61
N GLU A 81 -21.45 18.88 22.85
CA GLU A 81 -20.11 18.64 23.40
C GLU A 81 -19.50 19.91 24.01
N GLY A 82 -19.57 20.03 25.34
CA GLY A 82 -18.72 20.91 26.13
C GLY A 82 -17.38 20.24 26.46
N GLU A 83 -16.29 20.99 26.30
CA GLU A 83 -14.92 20.57 26.61
C GLU A 83 -14.71 20.39 28.13
N GLY A 84 -14.21 19.22 28.53
CA GLY A 84 -13.76 18.93 29.89
C GLY A 84 -13.12 17.55 29.98
N GLU A 85 -11.82 17.52 30.27
CA GLU A 85 -11.02 16.30 30.48
C GLU A 85 -11.50 15.51 31.70
N GLU A 86 -12.16 14.39 31.47
CA GLU A 86 -12.19 13.25 32.40
C GLU A 86 -12.23 11.95 31.58
N VAL A 87 -11.24 11.07 31.77
CA VAL A 87 -11.09 9.81 31.01
C VAL A 87 -12.17 8.81 31.42
N ARG A 88 -13.41 9.00 30.94
CA ARG A 88 -14.41 7.95 30.87
C ARG A 88 -14.11 7.08 29.64
N ARG A 89 -14.01 5.77 29.83
CA ARG A 89 -13.91 4.78 28.72
C ARG A 89 -15.13 4.95 27.79
N LYS A 90 -15.03 5.79 26.75
CA LYS A 90 -16.08 5.95 25.73
C LYS A 90 -16.28 4.61 25.03
N GLY A 91 -17.44 4.00 25.23
CA GLY A 91 -17.89 2.82 24.47
C GLY A 91 -18.11 3.15 22.99
N LEU A 92 -18.36 2.12 22.17
CA LEU A 92 -18.70 2.31 20.76
C LEU A 92 -20.09 2.96 20.62
N LYS A 93 -20.21 4.09 19.91
CA LYS A 93 -21.52 4.64 19.51
C LYS A 93 -22.34 3.57 18.79
N GLU A 94 -23.65 3.54 18.99
CA GLU A 94 -24.56 2.59 18.34
C GLU A 94 -24.33 2.55 16.81
N ALA A 95 -24.40 1.35 16.24
CA ALA A 95 -24.23 1.11 14.81
C ALA A 95 -25.35 1.80 14.00
N GLU A 96 -24.96 2.58 13.00
CA GLU A 96 -25.90 3.33 12.13
C GLU A 96 -26.84 2.38 11.38
N ASP A 97 -26.29 1.30 10.80
CA ASP A 97 -27.10 0.31 10.06
C ASP A 97 -28.09 -0.40 10.98
N LEU A 98 -27.73 -0.61 12.25
CA LEU A 98 -28.63 -1.23 13.23
C LEU A 98 -29.82 -0.32 13.54
N ARG A 99 -29.57 0.98 13.73
CA ARG A 99 -30.62 1.97 13.98
C ARG A 99 -31.60 2.05 12.80
N TRP A 100 -31.08 2.12 11.58
CA TRP A 100 -31.88 2.11 10.36
C TRP A 100 -32.63 0.80 10.16
N ALA A 101 -31.99 -0.35 10.37
CA ALA A 101 -32.62 -1.65 10.27
C ALA A 101 -33.82 -1.77 11.22
N ARG A 102 -33.65 -1.40 12.50
CA ARG A 102 -34.74 -1.41 13.50
C ARG A 102 -35.91 -0.53 13.08
N ARG A 103 -35.62 0.71 12.67
CA ARG A 103 -36.63 1.68 12.27
C ARG A 103 -37.41 1.22 11.03
N VAL A 104 -36.71 0.94 9.93
CA VAL A 104 -37.35 0.54 8.66
C VAL A 104 -38.11 -0.77 8.81
N ALA A 105 -37.59 -1.72 9.60
CA ALA A 105 -38.32 -2.96 9.88
C ALA A 105 -39.61 -2.71 10.67
N ALA A 106 -39.60 -1.81 11.66
CA ALA A 106 -40.80 -1.44 12.40
C ALA A 106 -41.82 -0.73 11.49
N ASP A 107 -41.38 0.25 10.69
CA ASP A 107 -42.26 1.03 9.81
C ASP A 107 -42.92 0.17 8.72
N LEU A 108 -42.18 -0.81 8.18
CA LEU A 108 -42.67 -1.68 7.11
C LEU A 108 -43.20 -3.04 7.61
N GLY A 109 -43.17 -3.29 8.92
CA GLY A 109 -43.65 -4.53 9.54
C GLY A 109 -42.83 -5.78 9.16
N PHE A 110 -41.51 -5.65 9.04
CA PHE A 110 -40.61 -6.78 8.82
C PHE A 110 -40.20 -7.42 10.16
N GLU A 111 -40.17 -8.75 10.22
CA GLU A 111 -39.57 -9.44 11.37
C GLU A 111 -38.05 -9.30 11.33
N LEU A 112 -37.48 -8.51 12.23
CA LEU A 112 -36.04 -8.26 12.31
C LEU A 112 -35.38 -9.07 13.45
N ARG A 113 -34.40 -9.89 13.08
CA ARG A 113 -33.49 -10.61 13.97
C ARG A 113 -32.18 -9.85 14.06
N VAL A 114 -31.82 -9.41 15.27
CA VAL A 114 -30.62 -8.63 15.53
C VAL A 114 -29.64 -9.47 16.34
N LYS A 115 -28.42 -9.67 15.83
CA LYS A 115 -27.30 -10.23 16.59
C LYS A 115 -26.28 -9.15 16.90
N THR A 116 -26.15 -8.81 18.18
CA THR A 116 -25.10 -7.92 18.66
C THR A 116 -23.95 -8.73 19.24
N VAL A 117 -22.72 -8.34 18.94
CA VAL A 117 -21.50 -9.00 19.42
C VAL A 117 -20.60 -7.99 20.13
N GLY A 118 -19.87 -8.45 21.14
CA GLY A 118 -18.88 -7.63 21.85
C GLY A 118 -17.54 -7.59 21.13
N VAL A 119 -16.67 -6.62 21.46
CA VAL A 119 -15.32 -6.50 20.85
C VAL A 119 -14.46 -7.75 21.10
N ALA A 120 -14.62 -8.44 22.23
CA ALA A 120 -13.91 -9.69 22.52
C ALA A 120 -14.37 -10.84 21.60
N GLU A 121 -15.67 -10.99 21.41
CA GLU A 121 -16.24 -11.98 20.49
C GLU A 121 -15.84 -11.69 19.04
N VAL A 122 -15.73 -10.41 18.66
CA VAL A 122 -15.19 -10.02 17.35
C VAL A 122 -13.77 -10.55 17.15
N GLU A 123 -12.90 -10.58 18.16
CA GLU A 123 -11.53 -11.11 18.05
C GLU A 123 -11.50 -12.60 17.72
N GLU A 124 -12.39 -13.38 18.34
CA GLU A 124 -12.53 -14.81 18.08
C GLU A 124 -13.01 -15.07 16.64
N ILE A 125 -14.05 -14.36 16.22
CA ILE A 125 -14.59 -14.45 14.86
C ILE A 125 -13.56 -13.96 13.83
N LEU A 126 -12.79 -12.93 14.17
CA LEU A 126 -11.74 -12.39 13.31
C LEU A 126 -10.64 -13.41 13.03
N ARG A 127 -10.20 -14.15 14.05
CA ARG A 127 -9.22 -15.21 13.90
C ARG A 127 -9.71 -16.30 12.95
N GLU A 128 -10.97 -16.70 13.10
CA GLU A 128 -11.60 -17.68 12.22
C GLU A 128 -11.64 -17.19 10.77
N VAL A 129 -12.14 -15.97 10.52
CA VAL A 129 -12.29 -15.41 9.18
C VAL A 129 -10.94 -15.26 8.47
N VAL A 130 -9.90 -14.81 9.18
CA VAL A 130 -8.54 -14.68 8.59
C VAL A 130 -8.00 -16.04 8.17
N LEU A 131 -8.17 -17.07 9.00
CA LEU A 131 -7.74 -18.43 8.68
C LEU A 131 -8.58 -19.05 7.55
N LEU A 132 -9.87 -18.73 7.48
CA LEU A 132 -10.77 -19.17 6.42
C LEU A 132 -10.38 -18.62 5.05
N PHE A 133 -9.96 -17.35 4.98
CA PHE A 133 -9.58 -16.72 3.72
C PHE A 133 -8.13 -16.98 3.33
N GLY A 134 -7.24 -17.15 4.32
CA GLY A 134 -5.81 -17.31 4.06
C GLY A 134 -5.10 -16.01 3.66
N GLU A 135 -5.71 -14.85 3.90
CA GLU A 135 -5.18 -13.52 3.54
C GLU A 135 -5.44 -12.47 4.65
N GLU A 136 -4.59 -11.43 4.70
CA GLU A 136 -4.66 -10.33 5.68
C GLU A 136 -5.34 -9.04 5.16
N ASP A 137 -6.18 -9.14 4.12
CA ASP A 137 -6.88 -7.98 3.57
C ASP A 137 -7.93 -7.43 4.54
N VAL A 138 -7.68 -6.21 5.02
CA VAL A 138 -8.51 -5.54 6.04
C VAL A 138 -9.94 -5.32 5.56
N VAL A 139 -10.15 -5.01 4.28
CA VAL A 139 -11.47 -4.69 3.74
C VAL A 139 -12.29 -5.96 3.61
N LYS A 140 -11.74 -7.01 2.99
CA LYS A 140 -12.42 -8.31 2.85
C LYS A 140 -12.77 -8.90 4.21
N VAL A 141 -11.82 -8.92 5.14
CA VAL A 141 -12.04 -9.44 6.49
C VAL A 141 -13.11 -8.63 7.22
N SER A 142 -13.02 -7.29 7.21
CA SER A 142 -13.99 -6.45 7.93
C SER A 142 -15.42 -6.50 7.34
N VAL A 143 -15.57 -6.74 6.04
CA VAL A 143 -16.89 -6.96 5.39
C VAL A 143 -17.44 -8.34 5.72
N ALA A 144 -16.59 -9.36 5.83
CA ALA A 144 -17.00 -10.73 6.11
C ALA A 144 -17.57 -10.93 7.51
N LEU A 145 -17.08 -10.19 8.52
CA LEU A 145 -17.51 -10.33 9.91
C LEU A 145 -19.03 -10.16 10.11
N PRO A 146 -19.68 -9.04 9.70
CA PRO A 146 -21.12 -8.89 9.85
C PRO A 146 -21.91 -9.93 9.06
N PHE A 147 -21.40 -10.38 7.91
CA PHE A 147 -22.02 -11.44 7.12
C PHE A 147 -21.99 -12.78 7.85
N LEU A 148 -20.85 -13.17 8.44
CA LEU A 148 -20.72 -14.42 9.18
C LEU A 148 -21.64 -14.44 10.40
N VAL A 149 -21.68 -13.33 11.15
CA VAL A 149 -22.56 -13.19 12.32
C VAL A 149 -24.04 -13.26 11.91
N GLY A 150 -24.44 -12.55 10.85
CA GLY A 150 -25.81 -12.60 10.32
C GLY A 150 -26.20 -13.98 9.80
N CYS A 151 -25.29 -14.66 9.09
CA CYS A 151 -25.51 -16.01 8.58
C CYS A 151 -25.63 -17.04 9.72
N ARG A 152 -24.83 -16.92 10.78
CA ARG A 152 -24.92 -17.76 11.98
C ARG A 152 -26.26 -17.61 12.68
N GLN A 153 -26.71 -16.37 12.89
CA GLN A 153 -28.03 -16.13 13.48
C GLN A 153 -29.16 -16.75 12.65
N ALA A 154 -29.10 -16.60 11.31
CA ALA A 154 -30.09 -17.23 10.43
C ALA A 154 -30.05 -18.76 10.53
N ARG A 155 -28.85 -19.34 10.63
CA ARG A 155 -28.68 -20.78 10.80
C ARG A 155 -29.26 -21.28 12.12
N GLU A 156 -29.08 -20.54 13.21
CA GLU A 156 -29.68 -20.83 14.53
C GLU A 156 -31.21 -20.83 14.45
N ASP A 157 -31.79 -19.92 13.67
CA ASP A 157 -33.24 -19.83 13.43
C ASP A 157 -33.76 -20.88 12.40
N GLY A 158 -32.90 -21.79 11.93
CA GLY A 158 -33.25 -22.87 11.01
C GLY A 158 -33.33 -22.46 9.54
N VAL A 159 -32.94 -21.23 9.20
CA VAL A 159 -32.89 -20.74 7.82
C VAL A 159 -31.70 -21.35 7.08
N LYS A 160 -31.92 -21.80 5.84
CA LYS A 160 -30.88 -22.37 4.96
C LYS A 160 -30.42 -21.42 3.85
N THR A 161 -31.24 -20.41 3.52
CA THR A 161 -31.00 -19.49 2.39
C THR A 161 -31.18 -18.04 2.83
N LEU A 162 -30.25 -17.17 2.46
CA LEU A 162 -30.33 -15.72 2.69
C LEU A 162 -30.20 -14.95 1.37
N LEU A 163 -31.10 -13.98 1.16
CA LEU A 163 -31.01 -13.00 0.09
C LEU A 163 -30.18 -11.80 0.55
N TYR A 164 -29.41 -11.19 -0.35
CA TYR A 164 -28.62 -9.99 -0.04
C TYR A 164 -28.43 -9.10 -1.27
N GLY A 165 -28.12 -7.82 -1.03
CA GLY A 165 -28.13 -6.75 -2.04
C GLY A 165 -26.88 -6.64 -2.93
N LEU A 166 -26.02 -7.66 -3.00
CA LEU A 166 -24.81 -7.60 -3.84
C LEU A 166 -25.18 -7.42 -5.32
N GLY A 167 -24.41 -6.59 -6.04
CA GLY A 167 -24.63 -6.30 -7.46
C GLY A 167 -25.30 -4.95 -7.71
N ALA A 168 -26.10 -4.44 -6.77
CA ALA A 168 -26.79 -3.16 -6.93
C ALA A 168 -25.81 -1.99 -7.05
N GLU A 169 -24.69 -2.04 -6.35
CA GLU A 169 -23.66 -1.00 -6.37
C GLU A 169 -22.90 -0.95 -7.70
N GLU A 170 -22.58 -2.12 -8.26
CA GLU A 170 -21.87 -2.29 -9.53
C GLU A 170 -22.75 -1.91 -10.71
N LEU A 171 -24.02 -2.32 -10.70
CA LEU A 171 -24.94 -2.12 -11.81
C LEU A 171 -25.45 -0.69 -11.93
N PHE A 172 -25.63 -0.01 -10.79
CA PHE A 172 -26.31 1.30 -10.70
C PHE A 172 -25.43 2.40 -10.11
N ALA A 173 -24.12 2.32 -10.34
CA ALA A 173 -23.18 3.38 -10.02
C ALA A 173 -23.11 3.80 -8.52
N GLY A 174 -23.23 2.87 -7.57
CA GLY A 174 -23.29 3.16 -6.12
C GLY A 174 -21.97 3.54 -5.41
N TYR A 175 -20.81 3.35 -6.06
CA TYR A 175 -19.52 3.72 -5.48
C TYR A 175 -19.11 5.17 -5.76
N ALA A 176 -18.39 5.78 -4.82
CA ALA A 176 -17.85 7.15 -4.98
C ALA A 176 -16.97 7.31 -6.22
N ARG A 177 -16.21 6.28 -6.62
CA ARG A 177 -15.38 6.30 -7.83
C ARG A 177 -16.22 6.52 -9.11
N HIS A 178 -17.45 6.04 -9.15
CA HIS A 178 -18.32 6.19 -10.31
C HIS A 178 -18.70 7.65 -10.56
N ARG A 179 -18.76 8.46 -9.50
CA ARG A 179 -18.93 9.91 -9.61
C ARG A 179 -17.73 10.59 -10.27
N ARG A 180 -16.56 9.97 -10.30
CA ARG A 180 -15.36 10.57 -10.91
C ARG A 180 -15.18 10.18 -12.38
N VAL A 181 -16.05 9.32 -12.89
CA VAL A 181 -15.98 8.82 -14.26
C VAL A 181 -16.83 9.69 -15.18
N ARG A 182 -16.33 9.96 -16.39
CA ARG A 182 -17.10 10.66 -17.43
C ARG A 182 -18.38 9.88 -17.74
N ARG A 183 -19.49 10.57 -17.98
CA ARG A 183 -20.80 9.95 -18.18
C ARG A 183 -20.82 8.88 -19.27
N GLU A 184 -20.08 9.11 -20.35
CA GLU A 184 -19.92 8.16 -21.49
C GLU A 184 -19.20 6.86 -21.07
N ASP A 185 -18.26 6.96 -20.12
CA ASP A 185 -17.46 5.85 -19.61
C ASP A 185 -18.15 5.13 -18.42
N LEU A 186 -19.22 5.69 -17.84
CA LEU A 186 -19.85 5.17 -16.62
C LEU A 186 -20.33 3.73 -16.77
N ASN A 187 -20.96 3.38 -17.89
CA ASN A 187 -21.42 2.02 -18.14
C ASN A 187 -20.25 1.04 -18.33
N LYS A 188 -19.12 1.50 -18.88
CA LYS A 188 -17.89 0.71 -18.99
C LYS A 188 -17.31 0.44 -17.60
N GLU A 189 -17.28 1.45 -16.74
CA GLU A 189 -16.85 1.31 -15.35
C GLU A 189 -17.76 0.36 -14.55
N CYS A 190 -19.09 0.44 -14.73
CA CYS A 190 -20.04 -0.49 -14.11
C CYS A 190 -19.76 -1.94 -14.54
N ARG A 191 -19.49 -2.17 -15.83
CA ARG A 191 -19.10 -3.50 -16.35
C ARG A 191 -17.78 -3.98 -15.76
N ALA A 192 -16.77 -3.11 -15.65
CA ALA A 192 -15.49 -3.45 -15.02
C ALA A 192 -15.68 -3.81 -13.54
N GLY A 193 -16.51 -3.05 -12.81
CA GLY A 193 -16.87 -3.35 -11.43
C GLY A 193 -17.56 -4.71 -11.27
N LEU A 194 -18.47 -5.04 -12.19
CA LEU A 194 -19.13 -6.35 -12.24
C LEU A 194 -18.15 -7.49 -12.55
N ALA A 195 -17.23 -7.29 -13.50
CA ALA A 195 -16.20 -8.28 -13.85
C ALA A 195 -15.24 -8.59 -12.70
N ALA A 196 -15.03 -7.65 -11.77
CA ALA A 196 -14.19 -7.82 -10.59
C ALA A 196 -14.92 -8.52 -9.41
N LEU A 197 -16.27 -8.68 -9.47
CA LEU A 197 -17.05 -9.26 -8.37
C LEU A 197 -16.61 -10.68 -7.95
N PRO A 198 -16.27 -11.62 -8.88
CA PRO A 198 -15.89 -12.98 -8.49
C PRO A 198 -14.75 -13.03 -7.48
N GLU A 199 -13.68 -12.27 -7.72
CA GLU A 199 -12.49 -12.22 -6.88
C GLU A 199 -12.68 -11.30 -5.66
N ARG A 200 -13.36 -10.17 -5.84
CA ARG A 200 -13.48 -9.14 -4.81
C ARG A 200 -14.53 -9.45 -3.73
N ASP A 201 -15.66 -10.03 -4.11
CA ASP A 201 -16.83 -10.20 -3.24
C ASP A 201 -17.34 -11.64 -3.18
N LEU A 202 -17.63 -12.27 -4.32
CA LEU A 202 -18.32 -13.56 -4.35
C LEU A 202 -17.51 -14.68 -3.68
N TYR A 203 -16.19 -14.70 -3.87
CA TYR A 203 -15.32 -15.68 -3.20
C TYR A 203 -15.40 -15.56 -1.67
N ARG A 204 -15.27 -14.33 -1.14
CA ARG A 204 -15.41 -14.03 0.30
C ARG A 204 -16.79 -14.45 0.82
N ASP A 205 -17.85 -14.01 0.15
CA ASP A 205 -19.23 -14.24 0.58
C ASP A 205 -19.59 -15.72 0.55
N TRP A 206 -19.14 -16.45 -0.47
CA TRP A 206 -19.31 -17.90 -0.56
C TRP A 206 -18.60 -18.64 0.58
N LEU A 207 -17.35 -18.27 0.90
CA LEU A 207 -16.60 -18.87 2.01
C LEU A 207 -17.31 -18.66 3.34
N VAL A 208 -17.75 -17.43 3.61
CA VAL A 208 -18.50 -17.07 4.83
C VAL A 208 -19.82 -17.85 4.93
N ALA A 209 -20.59 -17.88 3.84
CA ALA A 209 -21.86 -18.59 3.79
C ALA A 209 -21.66 -20.10 4.02
N LYS A 210 -20.65 -20.69 3.38
CA LYS A 210 -20.30 -22.10 3.54
C LYS A 210 -19.89 -22.42 4.98
N ALA A 211 -19.08 -21.57 5.61
CA ALA A 211 -18.68 -21.72 7.01
C ALA A 211 -19.88 -21.66 7.98
N ALA A 212 -20.90 -20.87 7.66
CA ALA A 212 -22.14 -20.77 8.43
C ALA A 212 -23.21 -21.82 8.05
N GLY A 213 -22.99 -22.64 7.02
CA GLY A 213 -24.00 -23.58 6.53
C GLY A 213 -25.24 -22.92 5.90
N ILE A 214 -25.04 -21.76 5.25
CA ILE A 214 -26.06 -20.95 4.57
C ILE A 214 -25.77 -20.86 3.07
N SER A 215 -26.83 -20.78 2.25
CA SER A 215 -26.74 -20.40 0.84
C SER A 215 -27.06 -18.92 0.69
N LEU A 216 -26.08 -18.10 0.29
CA LEU A 216 -26.30 -16.71 -0.08
C LEU A 216 -26.77 -16.61 -1.54
N ARG A 217 -27.81 -15.79 -1.79
CA ARG A 217 -28.36 -15.53 -3.13
C ARG A 217 -28.47 -14.02 -3.36
N ALA A 218 -27.99 -13.55 -4.50
CA ALA A 218 -27.99 -12.13 -4.86
C ALA A 218 -28.96 -11.88 -6.03
N PRO A 219 -30.23 -11.49 -5.79
CA PRO A 219 -31.21 -11.30 -6.85
C PRO A 219 -30.82 -10.23 -7.90
N PHE A 220 -30.05 -9.22 -7.50
CA PHE A 220 -29.51 -8.20 -8.41
C PHE A 220 -28.49 -8.78 -9.42
N LEU A 221 -27.95 -9.97 -9.18
CA LEU A 221 -27.04 -10.66 -10.10
C LEU A 221 -27.76 -11.71 -10.97
N ALA A 222 -29.09 -11.73 -10.99
CA ALA A 222 -29.84 -12.54 -11.94
C ALA A 222 -29.48 -12.11 -13.38
N GLU A 223 -29.24 -13.09 -14.25
CA GLU A 223 -28.71 -12.88 -15.61
C GLU A 223 -29.53 -11.85 -16.40
N GLU A 224 -30.86 -12.00 -16.44
CA GLU A 224 -31.73 -11.11 -17.19
C GLU A 224 -31.78 -9.70 -16.58
N PHE A 225 -31.66 -9.61 -15.25
CA PHE A 225 -31.60 -8.33 -14.56
C PHE A 225 -30.29 -7.59 -14.84
N VAL A 226 -29.16 -8.29 -14.82
CA VAL A 226 -27.83 -7.74 -15.16
C VAL A 226 -27.80 -7.27 -16.60
N GLU A 227 -28.27 -8.10 -17.53
CA GLU A 227 -28.29 -7.78 -18.96
C GLU A 227 -29.10 -6.50 -19.23
N PHE A 228 -30.27 -6.38 -18.63
CA PHE A 228 -31.09 -5.18 -18.73
C PHE A 228 -30.43 -3.97 -18.07
N ALA A 229 -29.94 -4.11 -16.83
CA ALA A 229 -29.32 -3.02 -16.08
C ALA A 229 -28.06 -2.46 -16.78
N LEU A 230 -27.30 -3.29 -17.50
CA LEU A 230 -26.14 -2.85 -18.28
C LEU A 230 -26.48 -2.13 -19.58
N ARG A 231 -27.71 -2.25 -20.09
CA ARG A 231 -28.22 -1.51 -21.26
C ARG A 231 -28.77 -0.14 -20.90
N LEU A 232 -29.09 0.09 -19.63
CA LEU A 232 -29.66 1.36 -19.19
C LEU A 232 -28.74 2.54 -19.49
N PRO A 233 -29.30 3.69 -19.90
CA PRO A 233 -28.55 4.94 -20.04
C PRO A 233 -27.85 5.31 -18.73
N ALA A 234 -26.67 5.94 -18.83
CA ALA A 234 -25.91 6.41 -17.67
C ALA A 234 -26.71 7.35 -16.74
N SER A 235 -27.66 8.13 -17.30
CA SER A 235 -28.59 9.00 -16.54
C SER A 235 -29.43 8.25 -15.52
N CYS A 236 -29.78 7.00 -15.81
CA CYS A 236 -30.60 6.18 -14.92
C CYS A 236 -29.80 5.65 -13.72
N LYS A 237 -28.47 5.74 -13.77
CA LYS A 237 -27.56 5.22 -12.74
C LYS A 237 -27.00 6.33 -11.89
N LEU A 238 -26.66 7.46 -12.50
CA LEU A 238 -26.06 8.60 -11.84
C LEU A 238 -26.69 9.89 -12.38
N SER A 239 -27.18 10.75 -11.49
CA SER A 239 -27.79 12.01 -11.89
C SER A 239 -26.73 13.00 -12.39
N THR A 240 -27.12 13.89 -13.31
CA THR A 240 -26.29 15.05 -13.66
C THR A 240 -26.31 16.07 -12.52
N PRO A 241 -25.21 16.81 -12.28
CA PRO A 241 -25.25 17.97 -11.41
C PRO A 241 -26.23 19.03 -11.96
N ASN A 242 -26.90 19.78 -11.09
CA ASN A 242 -27.66 20.98 -11.48
C ASN A 242 -26.74 22.18 -11.78
N GLY A 243 -25.60 21.98 -12.45
CA GLY A 243 -24.67 23.06 -12.77
C GLY A 243 -23.69 22.68 -13.88
N GLU A 244 -23.34 23.65 -14.73
CA GLU A 244 -22.53 23.51 -15.94
C GLU A 244 -21.06 23.12 -15.72
N ASN A 245 -20.65 22.89 -14.47
CA ASN A 245 -19.27 22.54 -14.10
C ASN A 245 -19.21 21.10 -13.62
N GLY A 246 -18.59 20.22 -14.42
CA GLY A 246 -18.55 18.76 -14.29
C GLY A 246 -17.86 18.16 -13.06
N GLU A 247 -18.09 18.69 -11.86
CA GLU A 247 -17.77 18.04 -10.58
C GLU A 247 -19.05 17.39 -10.00
N ASN A 248 -19.03 16.06 -9.87
CA ASN A 248 -20.19 15.21 -9.55
C ASN A 248 -20.46 15.06 -8.03
N GLU A 249 -20.14 16.04 -7.17
CA GLU A 249 -20.30 15.87 -5.71
C GLU A 249 -21.77 15.83 -5.25
N ASN A 250 -22.67 16.52 -5.96
CA ASN A 250 -24.12 16.53 -5.70
C ASN A 250 -24.92 15.53 -6.57
N SER A 251 -24.25 14.61 -7.25
CA SER A 251 -24.94 13.59 -8.05
C SER A 251 -25.55 12.50 -7.15
N GLU A 252 -26.84 12.23 -7.37
CA GLU A 252 -27.54 11.10 -6.76
C GLU A 252 -27.13 9.82 -7.48
N ASP A 253 -26.61 8.86 -6.72
CA ASP A 253 -26.31 7.50 -7.22
C ASP A 253 -27.55 6.63 -7.22
N LYS A 254 -27.53 5.54 -8.00
CA LYS A 254 -28.63 4.58 -8.10
C LYS A 254 -29.97 5.25 -8.41
N VAL A 255 -29.97 6.29 -9.26
CA VAL A 255 -31.14 7.16 -9.54
C VAL A 255 -32.41 6.34 -9.77
N ILE A 256 -32.36 5.38 -10.70
CA ILE A 256 -33.54 4.58 -11.04
C ILE A 256 -34.03 3.71 -9.88
N LEU A 257 -33.14 3.18 -9.03
CA LEU A 257 -33.54 2.42 -7.84
C LEU A 257 -34.14 3.33 -6.77
N ARG A 258 -33.63 4.55 -6.61
CA ARG A 258 -34.19 5.55 -5.69
C ARG A 258 -35.55 6.04 -6.17
N GLU A 259 -35.73 6.26 -7.46
CA GLU A 259 -37.04 6.55 -8.04
C GLU A 259 -38.03 5.41 -7.83
N ILE A 260 -37.63 4.16 -8.11
CA ILE A 260 -38.46 2.99 -7.81
C ILE A 260 -38.85 2.97 -6.33
N ALA A 261 -37.91 3.22 -5.41
CA ALA A 261 -38.22 3.27 -3.99
C ALA A 261 -39.22 4.39 -3.65
N ARG A 262 -39.10 5.59 -4.25
CA ARG A 262 -40.07 6.68 -4.07
C ARG A 262 -41.46 6.29 -4.59
N ASP A 263 -41.54 5.67 -5.77
CA ASP A 263 -42.81 5.21 -6.36
C ASP A 263 -43.50 4.15 -5.50
N LEU A 264 -42.73 3.33 -4.76
CA LEU A 264 -43.23 2.34 -3.81
C LEU A 264 -43.55 2.92 -2.42
N GLY A 265 -43.44 4.23 -2.21
CA GLY A 265 -43.68 4.88 -0.92
C GLY A 265 -42.52 4.79 0.08
N LEU A 266 -41.34 4.32 -0.35
CA LEU A 266 -40.14 4.14 0.48
C LEU A 266 -39.24 5.39 0.45
N GLY A 267 -39.84 6.58 0.47
CA GLY A 267 -39.15 7.86 0.25
C GLY A 267 -37.99 8.14 1.22
N GLU A 268 -38.14 7.74 2.47
CA GLU A 268 -37.08 7.94 3.48
C GLU A 268 -35.82 7.12 3.16
N VAL A 269 -35.99 5.85 2.79
CA VAL A 269 -34.88 4.98 2.41
C VAL A 269 -34.28 5.41 1.07
N ALA A 270 -35.11 5.93 0.15
CA ALA A 270 -34.67 6.48 -1.12
C ALA A 270 -33.75 7.70 -0.95
N GLY A 271 -33.86 8.47 0.14
CA GLY A 271 -32.96 9.58 0.47
C GLY A 271 -31.70 9.19 1.24
N ARG A 272 -31.62 7.95 1.74
CA ARG A 272 -30.50 7.51 2.58
C ARG A 272 -29.20 7.43 1.79
N LYS A 273 -28.15 8.06 2.30
CA LYS A 273 -26.80 7.96 1.71
C LYS A 273 -26.23 6.56 1.92
N LYS A 274 -25.44 6.10 0.95
CA LYS A 274 -24.81 4.79 0.97
C LYS A 274 -23.77 4.69 2.10
N ARG A 275 -23.83 3.60 2.87
CA ARG A 275 -22.82 3.24 3.88
C ARG A 275 -22.40 1.79 3.65
N ALA A 276 -21.11 1.51 3.63
CA ALA A 276 -20.65 0.13 3.49
C ALA A 276 -20.74 -0.61 4.85
N VAL A 277 -21.09 -1.90 4.79
CA VAL A 277 -21.50 -2.70 5.94
C VAL A 277 -20.49 -2.66 7.09
N GLN A 278 -19.19 -2.73 6.82
CA GLN A 278 -18.14 -2.77 7.84
C GLN A 278 -18.05 -1.47 8.67
N TYR A 279 -18.51 -0.35 8.09
CA TYR A 279 -18.58 0.93 8.78
C TYR A 279 -19.91 1.10 9.52
N GLY A 280 -21.02 0.75 8.88
CA GLY A 280 -22.36 0.95 9.44
C GLY A 280 -22.68 0.00 10.60
N SER A 281 -22.04 -1.17 10.64
CA SER A 281 -22.17 -2.19 11.70
C SER A 281 -21.13 -2.10 12.83
N ASN A 282 -20.21 -1.14 12.77
CA ASN A 282 -19.06 -0.96 13.69
C ASN A 282 -17.98 -2.08 13.70
N PHE A 283 -18.05 -3.11 12.86
CA PHE A 283 -17.01 -4.16 12.84
C PHE A 283 -15.61 -3.65 12.48
N LEU A 284 -15.49 -2.68 11.55
CA LEU A 284 -14.20 -2.07 11.27
C LEU A 284 -13.65 -1.34 12.50
N LYS A 285 -14.50 -0.58 13.23
CA LYS A 285 -14.10 0.12 14.46
C LYS A 285 -13.62 -0.85 15.53
N ALA A 286 -14.29 -1.99 15.68
CA ALA A 286 -13.89 -3.05 16.58
C ALA A 286 -12.50 -3.60 16.23
N LEU A 287 -12.24 -3.87 14.94
CA LEU A 287 -10.93 -4.27 14.45
C LEU A 287 -9.84 -3.22 14.75
N GLU A 288 -10.10 -1.93 14.56
CA GLU A 288 -9.09 -0.90 14.90
C GLU A 288 -8.80 -0.86 16.39
N LYS A 289 -9.83 -1.05 17.23
CA LYS A 289 -9.68 -1.11 18.68
C LYS A 289 -8.85 -2.33 19.10
N LEU A 290 -9.10 -3.49 18.51
CA LEU A 290 -8.34 -4.72 18.76
C LEU A 290 -6.88 -4.59 18.33
N ALA A 291 -6.61 -4.07 17.13
CA ALA A 291 -5.25 -3.85 16.65
C ALA A 291 -4.45 -2.94 17.59
N LYS A 292 -5.06 -1.83 18.04
CA LYS A 292 -4.45 -0.91 19.01
C LYS A 292 -4.22 -1.56 20.38
N ARG A 293 -5.21 -2.30 20.90
CA ARG A 293 -5.10 -3.02 22.18
C ARG A 293 -3.98 -4.06 22.18
N ASN A 294 -3.74 -4.70 21.04
CA ASN A 294 -2.68 -5.68 20.85
C ASN A 294 -1.33 -5.08 20.39
N GLY A 295 -1.17 -3.74 20.44
CA GLY A 295 0.12 -3.08 20.19
C GLY A 295 0.51 -2.94 18.72
N PHE A 296 -0.39 -3.19 17.77
CA PHE A 296 -0.10 -3.07 16.35
C PHE A 296 -0.40 -1.65 15.82
N LYS A 297 0.56 -1.10 15.07
CA LYS A 297 0.39 0.18 14.36
C LYS A 297 -0.58 0.05 13.19
N TYR A 298 -0.50 -1.07 12.46
CA TYR A 298 -1.31 -1.34 11.27
C TYR A 298 -2.23 -2.54 11.49
N LYS A 299 -3.48 -2.42 11.05
CA LYS A 299 -4.49 -3.49 11.14
C LYS A 299 -4.04 -4.76 10.42
N ARG A 300 -3.39 -4.60 9.26
CA ARG A 300 -2.86 -5.70 8.46
C ARG A 300 -1.87 -6.56 9.24
N ASP A 301 -0.99 -5.94 10.01
CA ASP A 301 0.01 -6.66 10.82
C ASP A 301 -0.66 -7.43 11.97
N TYR A 302 -1.71 -6.86 12.56
CA TYR A 302 -2.53 -7.55 13.53
C TYR A 302 -3.22 -8.78 12.93
N LEU A 303 -3.85 -8.65 11.76
CA LEU A 303 -4.46 -9.80 11.06
C LEU A 303 -3.42 -10.87 10.72
N ARG A 304 -2.24 -10.45 10.24
CA ARG A 304 -1.13 -11.35 9.90
C ARG A 304 -0.66 -12.17 11.10
N SER A 305 -0.77 -11.62 12.32
CA SER A 305 -0.37 -12.33 13.55
C SER A 305 -1.20 -13.59 13.84
N PHE A 306 -2.39 -13.74 13.21
CA PHE A 306 -3.21 -14.95 13.37
C PHE A 306 -2.76 -16.13 12.53
N PHE A 307 -1.93 -15.91 11.51
CA PHE A 307 -1.38 -17.04 10.75
C PHE A 307 -0.40 -17.83 11.61
N PRO A 308 -0.46 -19.18 11.56
CA PRO A 308 0.57 -19.98 12.21
C PRO A 308 1.94 -19.60 11.62
N PRO A 309 2.99 -19.51 12.45
CA PRO A 309 4.34 -19.28 11.95
C PRO A 309 4.66 -20.37 10.92
N ARG A 310 5.12 -19.95 9.73
CA ARG A 310 5.48 -20.88 8.64
C ARG A 310 6.65 -21.73 9.11
N ASN A 311 6.36 -22.92 9.61
CA ASN A 311 7.33 -23.82 10.23
C ASN A 311 8.14 -24.63 9.19
N LEU A 312 8.19 -24.15 7.93
CA LEU A 312 9.04 -24.72 6.88
C LEU A 312 10.50 -24.41 7.19
N LYS A 313 11.34 -25.45 7.19
CA LYS A 313 12.79 -25.28 7.27
C LYS A 313 13.35 -24.91 5.91
N LEU A 314 13.96 -23.73 5.79
CA LEU A 314 14.50 -23.23 4.53
C LEU A 314 16.02 -23.30 4.50
N GLY A 315 16.59 -23.66 3.35
CA GLY A 315 17.99 -23.40 3.02
C GLY A 315 18.09 -22.10 2.21
N CYS A 316 19.15 -21.32 2.36
CA CYS A 316 19.38 -20.12 1.53
C CYS A 316 20.55 -20.34 0.59
N LEU A 317 20.35 -20.15 -0.73
CA LEU A 317 21.47 -20.04 -1.66
C LEU A 317 22.24 -18.77 -1.32
N PHE A 318 23.52 -18.90 -0.98
CA PHE A 318 24.32 -17.85 -0.40
C PHE A 318 25.62 -17.68 -1.18
N SER A 319 25.88 -16.47 -1.67
CA SER A 319 26.99 -16.17 -2.59
C SER A 319 28.02 -15.21 -2.00
N SER A 320 27.90 -14.86 -0.72
CA SER A 320 28.63 -13.78 -0.03
C SER A 320 28.29 -12.34 -0.43
N GLY A 321 27.65 -12.17 -1.59
CA GLY A 321 27.22 -10.87 -2.11
C GLY A 321 25.92 -10.33 -1.50
N LYS A 322 25.63 -9.08 -1.85
CA LYS A 322 24.51 -8.29 -1.30
C LYS A 322 23.15 -8.97 -1.47
N ASP A 323 22.87 -9.54 -2.64
CA ASP A 323 21.53 -10.03 -2.98
C ASP A 323 21.18 -11.25 -2.13
N SER A 324 22.14 -12.15 -1.94
CA SER A 324 21.95 -13.35 -1.12
C SER A 324 21.83 -13.02 0.37
N ALA A 325 22.60 -12.04 0.87
CA ALA A 325 22.48 -11.55 2.26
C ALA A 325 21.15 -10.82 2.50
N PHE A 326 20.70 -10.02 1.53
CA PHE A 326 19.46 -9.28 1.63
C PHE A 326 18.24 -10.21 1.56
N ALA A 327 18.26 -11.20 0.65
CA ALA A 327 17.23 -12.24 0.58
C ALA A 327 17.11 -13.05 1.88
N LEU A 328 18.26 -13.42 2.48
CA LEU A 328 18.31 -14.09 3.77
C LEU A 328 17.69 -13.24 4.89
N TRP A 329 18.02 -11.95 4.94
CA TRP A 329 17.49 -11.01 5.93
C TRP A 329 15.99 -10.83 5.83
N LEU A 330 15.47 -10.57 4.62
CA LEU A 330 14.03 -10.43 4.38
C LEU A 330 13.27 -11.70 4.78
N THR A 331 13.81 -12.87 4.45
CA THR A 331 13.20 -14.15 4.79
C THR A 331 13.11 -14.35 6.31
N ARG A 332 14.18 -14.05 7.05
CA ARG A 332 14.17 -14.13 8.51
C ARG A 332 13.21 -13.13 9.15
N ARG A 333 13.17 -11.90 8.63
CA ARG A 333 12.26 -10.85 9.11
C ARG A 333 10.80 -11.16 8.80
N ALA A 334 10.52 -11.94 7.76
CA ALA A 334 9.19 -12.49 7.47
C ALA A 334 8.78 -13.64 8.42
N GLY A 335 9.60 -13.97 9.42
CA GLY A 335 9.33 -15.04 10.38
C GLY A 335 9.56 -16.44 9.84
N CYS A 336 10.21 -16.58 8.68
CA CYS A 336 10.53 -17.88 8.11
C CYS A 336 11.81 -18.45 8.72
N ARG A 337 11.83 -19.77 8.96
CA ARG A 337 12.94 -20.45 9.61
C ARG A 337 14.00 -20.90 8.60
N VAL A 338 15.06 -20.11 8.45
CA VAL A 338 16.26 -20.53 7.68
C VAL A 338 17.19 -21.35 8.58
N VAL A 339 17.51 -22.57 8.15
CA VAL A 339 18.27 -23.57 8.94
C VAL A 339 19.71 -23.81 8.44
N CYS A 340 20.01 -23.49 7.19
CA CYS A 340 21.36 -23.58 6.64
C CYS A 340 21.56 -22.63 5.45
N LEU A 341 22.82 -22.35 5.15
CA LEU A 341 23.25 -21.71 3.90
C LEU A 341 23.75 -22.77 2.93
N VAL A 342 23.63 -22.51 1.63
CA VAL A 342 24.08 -23.41 0.56
C VAL A 342 24.88 -22.59 -0.43
N THR A 343 26.13 -23.00 -0.68
CA THR A 343 27.05 -22.28 -1.56
C THR A 343 27.73 -23.26 -2.51
N LEU A 344 27.82 -22.88 -3.78
CA LEU A 344 28.59 -23.59 -4.79
C LEU A 344 29.89 -22.85 -5.04
N LYS A 345 31.02 -23.54 -4.86
CA LYS A 345 32.36 -23.02 -5.16
C LYS A 345 32.77 -23.48 -6.55
N SER A 346 32.64 -22.59 -7.53
CA SER A 346 33.09 -22.85 -8.91
C SER A 346 34.60 -22.71 -9.02
N ARG A 347 35.26 -23.67 -9.69
CA ARG A 347 36.67 -23.58 -10.09
C ARG A 347 36.88 -22.71 -11.35
N ASN A 348 35.82 -22.48 -12.12
CA ASN A 348 35.81 -21.58 -13.26
C ASN A 348 35.57 -20.14 -12.80
N PRO A 349 36.50 -19.19 -13.02
CA PRO A 349 36.33 -17.80 -12.61
C PRO A 349 35.22 -17.05 -13.36
N ASN A 350 34.78 -17.54 -14.53
CA ASN A 350 33.76 -16.93 -15.38
C ASN A 350 32.43 -17.74 -15.39
N SER A 351 32.03 -18.36 -14.27
CA SER A 351 30.73 -19.07 -14.20
C SER A 351 29.57 -18.10 -14.44
N TYR A 352 28.63 -18.49 -15.31
CA TYR A 352 27.44 -17.70 -15.63
C TYR A 352 26.33 -17.78 -14.56
N LEU A 353 26.46 -18.68 -13.58
CA LEU A 353 25.40 -19.00 -12.62
C LEU A 353 25.75 -18.69 -11.15
N PHE A 354 27.04 -18.62 -10.79
CA PHE A 354 27.46 -18.44 -9.40
C PHE A 354 28.63 -17.45 -9.26
N HIS A 355 28.58 -16.63 -8.19
CA HIS A 355 29.70 -15.77 -7.77
C HIS A 355 30.98 -16.60 -7.56
N THR A 356 32.09 -16.09 -8.07
CA THR A 356 33.42 -16.68 -7.95
C THR A 356 34.39 -15.90 -7.06
N PRO A 357 34.34 -14.55 -6.93
CA PRO A 357 35.19 -13.85 -5.98
C PRO A 357 34.72 -14.13 -4.55
N ALA A 358 35.66 -14.36 -3.64
CA ALA A 358 35.42 -14.42 -2.19
C ALA A 358 34.49 -15.54 -1.66
N VAL A 359 34.25 -16.63 -2.41
CA VAL A 359 33.46 -17.78 -1.91
C VAL A 359 34.06 -18.39 -0.62
N GLU A 360 35.36 -18.28 -0.42
CA GLU A 360 36.06 -18.69 0.81
C GLU A 360 35.63 -17.86 2.04
N LEU A 361 35.09 -16.66 1.82
CA LEU A 361 34.52 -15.81 2.85
C LEU A 361 33.07 -16.18 3.18
N ALA A 362 32.39 -16.97 2.33
CA ALA A 362 31.04 -17.46 2.64
C ALA A 362 31.04 -18.35 3.89
N GLU A 363 32.13 -19.10 4.14
CA GLU A 363 32.33 -19.84 5.39
C GLU A 363 32.39 -18.90 6.61
N LEU A 364 33.20 -17.84 6.53
CA LEU A 364 33.30 -16.84 7.59
C LEU A 364 31.97 -16.10 7.80
N GLN A 365 31.24 -15.75 6.73
CA GLN A 365 29.92 -15.14 6.85
C GLN A 365 28.88 -16.10 7.42
N ALA A 366 28.93 -17.39 7.08
CA ALA A 366 28.07 -18.40 7.68
C ALA A 366 28.30 -18.50 9.19
N GLU A 367 29.55 -18.49 9.64
CA GLU A 367 29.91 -18.40 11.06
C GLU A 367 29.41 -17.08 11.67
N ALA A 368 29.61 -15.95 10.99
CA ALA A 368 29.16 -14.64 11.44
C ALA A 368 27.63 -14.58 11.62
N VAL A 369 26.87 -15.22 10.74
CA VAL A 369 25.41 -15.34 10.83
C VAL A 369 24.98 -16.41 11.84
N GLY A 370 25.86 -17.35 12.16
CA GLY A 370 25.60 -18.49 13.03
C GLY A 370 24.69 -19.53 12.38
N LEU A 371 24.87 -19.77 11.08
CA LEU A 371 24.16 -20.81 10.32
C LEU A 371 25.17 -21.83 9.76
N PRO A 372 24.83 -23.13 9.73
CA PRO A 372 25.68 -24.12 9.06
C PRO A 372 25.70 -23.87 7.56
N LEU A 373 26.86 -24.12 6.94
CA LEU A 373 27.07 -24.00 5.50
C LEU A 373 27.16 -25.38 4.85
N VAL A 374 26.41 -25.57 3.78
CA VAL A 374 26.59 -26.67 2.83
C VAL A 374 27.40 -26.12 1.66
N LEU A 375 28.68 -26.47 1.63
CA LEU A 375 29.60 -26.10 0.55
C LEU A 375 29.73 -27.28 -0.42
N GLN A 376 29.54 -27.02 -1.71
CA GLN A 376 29.72 -27.99 -2.79
C GLN A 376 30.66 -27.39 -3.85
N GLU A 377 31.69 -28.12 -4.25
CA GLU A 377 32.56 -27.71 -5.36
C GLU A 377 31.93 -28.06 -6.72
N THR A 378 32.17 -27.21 -7.72
CA THR A 378 31.77 -27.47 -9.11
C THR A 378 32.89 -27.09 -10.08
N ALA A 379 32.96 -27.81 -11.21
CA ALA A 379 33.86 -27.46 -12.32
C ALA A 379 33.44 -26.14 -13.02
N GLY A 380 32.19 -25.68 -12.82
CA GLY A 380 31.65 -24.49 -13.48
C GLY A 380 31.41 -24.69 -14.98
N GLU A 381 31.17 -25.93 -15.38
CA GLU A 381 30.76 -26.30 -16.73
C GLU A 381 29.24 -26.13 -16.88
N LYS A 382 28.83 -25.45 -17.95
CA LYS A 382 27.43 -25.10 -18.21
C LYS A 382 26.55 -26.37 -18.22
N GLU A 383 25.42 -26.31 -17.52
CA GLU A 383 24.48 -27.41 -17.26
C GLU A 383 24.99 -28.52 -16.31
N ALA A 384 26.29 -28.84 -16.27
CA ALA A 384 26.84 -29.77 -15.28
C ALA A 384 26.78 -29.21 -13.85
N GLU A 385 26.96 -27.88 -13.70
CA GLU A 385 26.82 -27.17 -12.42
C GLU A 385 25.44 -27.30 -11.76
N LEU A 386 24.40 -27.66 -12.54
CA LEU A 386 23.06 -27.88 -12.01
C LEU A 386 22.93 -29.23 -11.28
N GLU A 387 23.70 -30.25 -11.69
CA GLU A 387 23.80 -31.50 -10.95
C GLU A 387 24.57 -31.29 -9.64
N ASP A 388 25.60 -30.46 -9.64
CA ASP A 388 26.31 -30.07 -8.42
C ASP A 388 25.39 -29.29 -7.46
N LEU A 389 24.59 -28.34 -7.98
CA LEU A 389 23.55 -27.68 -7.18
C LEU A 389 22.55 -28.67 -6.62
N ARG A 390 22.11 -29.64 -7.42
CA ARG A 390 21.20 -30.69 -6.97
C ARG A 390 21.82 -31.50 -5.83
N ALA A 391 23.10 -31.87 -5.92
CA ALA A 391 23.84 -32.55 -4.86
C ALA A 391 23.94 -31.71 -3.58
N ALA A 392 24.17 -30.40 -3.72
CA ALA A 392 24.20 -29.48 -2.59
C ALA A 392 22.83 -29.39 -1.88
N LEU A 393 21.74 -29.26 -2.65
CA LEU A 393 20.37 -29.21 -2.11
C LEU A 393 19.96 -30.55 -1.46
N ARG A 394 20.35 -31.69 -2.04
CA ARG A 394 20.18 -33.01 -1.40
C ARG A 394 20.92 -33.09 -0.07
N THR A 395 22.14 -32.59 0.00
CA THR A 395 22.94 -32.56 1.23
C THR A 395 22.28 -31.66 2.27
N ALA A 396 21.79 -30.48 1.88
CA ALA A 396 21.05 -29.58 2.77
C ALA A 396 19.76 -30.24 3.31
N LYS A 397 19.01 -30.92 2.45
CA LYS A 397 17.82 -31.70 2.82
C LYS A 397 18.15 -32.81 3.81
N ALA A 398 19.19 -33.61 3.54
CA ALA A 398 19.58 -34.73 4.37
C ALA A 398 20.14 -34.30 5.75
N ARG A 399 20.99 -33.27 5.80
CA ARG A 399 21.66 -32.82 7.03
C ARG A 399 20.82 -31.89 7.89
N HIS A 400 19.99 -31.03 7.26
CA HIS A 400 19.28 -29.96 7.97
C HIS A 400 17.76 -30.04 7.84
N GLY A 401 17.23 -31.02 7.10
CA GLY A 401 15.78 -31.23 6.94
C GLY A 401 15.12 -30.08 6.18
N VAL A 402 15.80 -29.54 5.17
CA VAL A 402 15.29 -28.45 4.33
C VAL A 402 14.08 -28.90 3.51
N GLU A 403 13.03 -28.08 3.50
CA GLU A 403 11.77 -28.28 2.78
C GLU A 403 11.54 -27.22 1.68
N GLY A 404 12.38 -26.19 1.64
CA GLY A 404 12.38 -25.16 0.61
C GLY A 404 13.69 -24.39 0.54
N VAL A 405 13.92 -23.71 -0.56
CA VAL A 405 15.14 -22.94 -0.83
C VAL A 405 14.81 -21.47 -1.08
N VAL A 406 15.60 -20.58 -0.50
CA VAL A 406 15.57 -19.14 -0.73
C VAL A 406 16.65 -18.80 -1.77
N THR A 407 16.31 -17.95 -2.74
CA THR A 407 17.26 -17.47 -3.75
C THR A 407 17.37 -15.95 -3.72
N GLY A 408 18.57 -15.44 -3.99
CA GLY A 408 18.82 -14.01 -4.19
C GLY A 408 18.50 -13.53 -5.62
N ALA A 409 17.71 -14.29 -6.39
CA ALA A 409 17.39 -13.92 -7.77
C ALA A 409 16.55 -12.65 -7.82
N LEU A 410 17.02 -11.64 -8.56
CA LEU A 410 16.43 -10.31 -8.64
C LEU A 410 15.50 -10.16 -9.88
N TRP A 411 16.03 -10.38 -11.09
CA TRP A 411 15.32 -10.21 -12.36
C TRP A 411 15.66 -11.26 -13.43
N SER A 412 16.83 -11.89 -13.39
CA SER A 412 17.28 -12.87 -14.39
C SER A 412 16.41 -14.13 -14.41
N SER A 413 15.55 -14.25 -15.43
CA SER A 413 14.74 -15.45 -15.67
C SER A 413 15.63 -16.69 -15.87
N TYR A 414 16.83 -16.52 -16.44
CA TYR A 414 17.77 -17.61 -16.69
C TYR A 414 18.24 -18.30 -15.39
N GLN A 415 18.57 -17.52 -14.35
CA GLN A 415 18.96 -18.06 -13.04
C GLN A 415 17.75 -18.65 -12.31
N LYS A 416 16.63 -17.91 -12.30
CA LYS A 416 15.41 -18.33 -11.61
C LYS A 416 14.88 -19.67 -12.12
N GLU A 417 14.70 -19.81 -13.44
CA GLU A 417 14.16 -21.03 -14.05
C GLU A 417 15.02 -22.27 -13.71
N ARG A 418 16.35 -22.10 -13.62
CA ARG A 418 17.26 -23.18 -13.24
C ARG A 418 17.16 -23.55 -11.78
N PHE A 419 17.15 -22.57 -10.88
CA PHE A 419 16.96 -22.84 -9.45
C PHE A 419 15.59 -23.49 -9.18
N GLU A 420 14.53 -23.02 -9.85
CA GLU A 420 13.20 -23.61 -9.77
C GLU A 420 13.14 -25.03 -10.30
N ARG A 421 13.79 -25.30 -11.45
CA ARG A 421 13.88 -26.65 -12.01
C ARG A 421 14.55 -27.62 -11.03
N VAL A 422 15.76 -27.29 -10.57
CA VAL A 422 16.55 -28.17 -9.70
C VAL A 422 15.87 -28.36 -8.33
N ALA A 423 15.29 -27.30 -7.76
CA ALA A 423 14.58 -27.40 -6.49
C ALA A 423 13.29 -28.23 -6.61
N SER A 424 12.54 -28.07 -7.70
CA SER A 424 11.30 -28.83 -7.93
C SER A 424 11.58 -30.32 -8.10
N GLU A 425 12.66 -30.69 -8.79
CA GLU A 425 13.10 -32.07 -8.94
C GLU A 425 13.48 -32.71 -7.59
N GLU A 426 13.97 -31.92 -6.63
CA GLU A 426 14.26 -32.34 -5.25
C GLU A 426 13.05 -32.19 -4.30
N ASN A 427 11.88 -31.84 -4.83
CA ASN A 427 10.65 -31.60 -4.09
C ASN A 427 10.82 -30.53 -2.99
N LEU A 428 11.50 -29.43 -3.32
CA LEU A 428 11.73 -28.26 -2.47
C LEU A 428 10.96 -27.06 -3.02
N LYS A 429 10.29 -26.30 -2.13
CA LYS A 429 9.64 -25.05 -2.52
C LYS A 429 10.66 -23.93 -2.72
N VAL A 430 10.53 -23.12 -3.78
CA VAL A 430 11.42 -21.98 -4.02
C VAL A 430 10.80 -20.68 -3.53
N PHE A 431 11.61 -19.84 -2.88
CA PHE A 431 11.25 -18.51 -2.42
C PHE A 431 12.27 -17.49 -2.94
N SER A 432 11.82 -16.51 -3.71
CA SER A 432 12.67 -15.46 -4.28
C SER A 432 12.19 -14.09 -3.79
N PRO A 433 12.58 -13.65 -2.58
CA PRO A 433 12.04 -12.44 -1.95
C PRO A 433 12.41 -11.15 -2.70
N LEU A 434 13.46 -11.18 -3.52
CA LEU A 434 13.91 -10.05 -4.33
C LEU A 434 13.33 -10.04 -5.74
N TRP A 435 12.54 -11.06 -6.11
CA TRP A 435 12.06 -11.20 -7.49
C TRP A 435 11.19 -10.02 -7.92
N HIS A 436 11.51 -9.41 -9.06
CA HIS A 436 10.89 -8.17 -9.56
C HIS A 436 11.05 -6.95 -8.65
N CYS A 437 11.96 -6.97 -7.68
CA CYS A 437 12.35 -5.76 -6.99
C CYS A 437 13.05 -4.83 -7.98
N ASN A 438 12.78 -3.53 -7.88
CA ASN A 438 13.50 -2.54 -8.65
C ASN A 438 14.98 -2.54 -8.22
N GLN A 439 15.90 -2.72 -9.17
CA GLN A 439 17.34 -2.91 -8.91
C GLN A 439 17.96 -1.75 -8.12
N GLU A 440 17.64 -0.50 -8.47
CA GLU A 440 18.13 0.66 -7.72
C GLU A 440 17.59 0.67 -6.28
N THR A 441 16.31 0.35 -6.10
CA THR A 441 15.68 0.24 -4.78
C THR A 441 16.30 -0.88 -3.95
N GLU A 442 16.59 -2.03 -4.55
CA GLU A 442 17.27 -3.15 -3.92
C GLU A 442 18.64 -2.70 -3.38
N LEU A 443 19.47 -2.09 -4.23
CA LEU A 443 20.81 -1.69 -3.83
C LEU A 443 20.75 -0.62 -2.73
N ARG A 444 19.87 0.37 -2.84
CA ARG A 444 19.67 1.40 -1.79
C ARG A 444 19.30 0.77 -0.45
N LEU A 445 18.40 -0.20 -0.45
CA LEU A 445 18.00 -0.90 0.77
C LEU A 445 19.13 -1.79 1.31
N ALA A 446 19.87 -2.46 0.44
CA ALA A 446 21.01 -3.27 0.81
C ALA A 446 22.08 -2.39 1.49
N VAL A 447 22.55 -1.31 0.87
CA VAL A 447 23.62 -0.46 1.44
C VAL A 447 23.19 0.32 2.68
N ALA A 448 21.88 0.57 2.85
CA ALA A 448 21.35 1.18 4.06
C ALA A 448 21.37 0.24 5.28
N ASN A 449 21.30 -1.07 5.06
CA ASN A 449 21.23 -2.07 6.13
C ASN A 449 22.52 -2.89 6.29
N PHE A 450 23.37 -2.94 5.26
CA PHE A 450 24.58 -3.75 5.20
C PHE A 450 25.81 -2.89 4.92
N GLU A 451 26.96 -3.32 5.46
CA GLU A 451 28.27 -2.85 5.03
C GLU A 451 28.70 -3.71 3.83
N VAL A 452 28.56 -3.15 2.63
CA VAL A 452 28.85 -3.83 1.36
C VAL A 452 30.06 -3.17 0.72
N ILE A 453 30.97 -3.96 0.13
CA ILE A 453 32.09 -3.47 -0.69
C ILE A 453 32.00 -4.02 -2.12
N PHE A 454 32.60 -3.33 -3.08
CA PHE A 454 32.81 -3.87 -4.43
C PHE A 454 34.00 -4.83 -4.46
N THR A 455 33.82 -5.99 -5.09
CA THR A 455 34.85 -7.02 -5.24
C THR A 455 35.23 -7.30 -6.69
N SER A 456 34.40 -6.95 -7.66
CA SER A 456 34.81 -6.89 -9.06
C SER A 456 34.02 -5.82 -9.78
N VAL A 457 34.55 -5.35 -10.90
CA VAL A 457 33.89 -4.47 -11.86
C VAL A 457 34.20 -4.99 -13.25
N ALA A 458 33.22 -4.95 -14.15
CA ALA A 458 33.33 -5.40 -15.54
C ALA A 458 32.35 -4.62 -16.42
N ALA A 459 32.38 -3.29 -16.33
CA ALA A 459 31.48 -2.43 -17.10
C ALA A 459 32.09 -1.06 -17.40
N GLN A 460 31.75 -0.51 -18.56
CA GLN A 460 32.24 0.78 -19.00
C GLN A 460 31.91 1.88 -17.97
N GLY A 461 32.93 2.61 -17.53
CA GLY A 461 32.82 3.67 -16.53
C GLY A 461 33.03 3.22 -15.07
N LEU A 462 33.29 1.93 -14.85
CA LEU A 462 33.75 1.39 -13.57
C LEU A 462 35.21 0.98 -13.68
N ASP A 463 36.10 1.71 -13.02
CA ASP A 463 37.53 1.41 -12.97
C ASP A 463 37.92 0.74 -11.63
N LYS A 464 39.21 0.44 -11.48
CA LYS A 464 39.76 -0.14 -10.23
C LYS A 464 39.53 0.70 -8.97
N SER A 465 39.22 1.99 -9.08
CA SER A 465 38.99 2.87 -7.91
C SER A 465 37.71 2.51 -7.16
N TRP A 466 36.83 1.73 -7.78
CA TRP A 466 35.62 1.21 -7.16
C TRP A 466 35.87 0.05 -6.21
N LEU A 467 36.99 -0.65 -6.31
CA LEU A 467 37.22 -1.89 -5.57
C LEU A 467 37.64 -1.67 -4.11
N GLY A 468 37.17 -2.53 -3.21
CA GLY A 468 37.56 -2.53 -1.79
C GLY A 468 36.94 -1.41 -0.94
N ARG A 469 36.37 -0.38 -1.55
CA ARG A 469 35.60 0.65 -0.85
C ARG A 469 34.19 0.18 -0.53
N ARG A 470 33.64 0.72 0.56
CA ARG A 470 32.23 0.57 0.92
C ARG A 470 31.35 1.24 -0.13
N ILE A 471 30.26 0.58 -0.50
CA ILE A 471 29.20 1.16 -1.34
C ILE A 471 28.38 2.12 -0.46
N THR A 472 28.44 3.41 -0.75
CA THR A 472 27.65 4.44 -0.05
C THR A 472 26.38 4.81 -0.83
N ALA A 473 25.49 5.60 -0.22
CA ALA A 473 24.31 6.11 -0.93
C ALA A 473 24.71 6.98 -2.14
N GLU A 474 25.81 7.72 -2.03
CA GLU A 474 26.39 8.52 -3.12
C GLU A 474 26.98 7.66 -4.24
N ASP A 475 27.53 6.48 -3.92
CA ASP A 475 27.94 5.50 -4.94
C ASP A 475 26.74 5.00 -5.76
N VAL A 476 25.58 4.78 -5.11
CA VAL A 476 24.35 4.37 -5.82
C VAL A 476 23.85 5.45 -6.77
N GLU A 477 23.88 6.73 -6.36
CA GLU A 477 23.56 7.84 -7.26
C GLU A 477 24.51 7.89 -8.45
N ARG A 478 25.82 7.71 -8.22
CA ARG A 478 26.81 7.67 -9.31
C ARG A 478 26.56 6.54 -10.29
N LEU A 479 26.19 5.35 -9.82
CA LEU A 479 25.81 4.22 -10.68
C LEU A 479 24.53 4.53 -11.49
N ALA A 480 23.53 5.15 -10.86
CA ALA A 480 22.29 5.55 -11.54
C ALA A 480 22.53 6.63 -12.62
N GLU A 481 23.42 7.60 -12.34
CA GLU A 481 23.84 8.59 -13.32
C GLU A 481 24.65 7.98 -14.46
N LEU A 482 25.55 7.05 -14.16
CA LEU A 482 26.36 6.36 -15.16
C LEU A 482 25.47 5.53 -16.10
N ASN A 483 24.49 4.81 -15.56
CA ASN A 483 23.46 4.13 -16.36
C ASN A 483 22.74 5.10 -17.31
N LYS A 484 22.28 6.26 -16.81
CA LYS A 484 21.63 7.29 -17.64
C LYS A 484 22.55 7.84 -18.74
N LYS A 485 23.85 8.01 -18.46
CA LYS A 485 24.85 8.50 -19.43
C LYS A 485 25.09 7.48 -20.55
N ILE A 486 25.26 6.21 -20.20
CA ILE A 486 25.55 5.14 -21.16
C ILE A 486 24.30 4.84 -22.02
N ALA A 487 23.12 4.78 -21.40
CA ALA A 487 21.86 4.58 -22.10
C ALA A 487 21.52 5.68 -23.13
N LYS A 488 22.04 6.91 -22.95
CA LYS A 488 21.90 8.00 -23.92
C LYS A 488 22.82 7.88 -25.14
N HIS A 489 23.95 7.18 -25.03
CA HIS A 489 24.91 7.02 -26.13
C HIS A 489 24.50 5.95 -27.15
N PHE A 490 23.71 4.96 -26.73
CA PHE A 490 23.18 3.92 -27.61
C PHE A 490 21.85 4.35 -28.23
N ASN A 491 21.88 4.74 -29.51
CA ASN A 491 20.71 5.19 -30.24
C ASN A 491 19.60 4.12 -30.26
N GLN A 492 18.37 4.57 -30.01
CA GLN A 492 17.16 3.76 -29.93
C GLN A 492 16.86 3.06 -31.26
N THR A 493 17.42 1.87 -31.51
CA THR A 493 16.86 1.00 -32.56
C THR A 493 16.97 -0.50 -32.29
N PHE A 494 17.81 -1.02 -31.39
CA PHE A 494 17.88 -2.49 -31.24
C PHE A 494 18.15 -3.12 -29.86
N LEU A 495 18.40 -2.39 -28.77
CA LEU A 495 18.48 -3.02 -27.43
C LEU A 495 17.82 -2.18 -26.35
N LYS A 496 16.88 -2.81 -25.63
CA LYS A 496 16.26 -2.36 -24.36
C LYS A 496 17.25 -2.39 -23.17
N PHE A 497 18.54 -2.54 -23.42
CA PHE A 497 19.59 -2.96 -22.47
C PHE A 497 20.91 -2.14 -22.59
N GLY A 498 20.89 -0.95 -23.20
CA GLY A 498 22.13 -0.21 -23.52
C GLY A 498 22.78 0.56 -22.37
N GLY A 499 22.54 0.21 -21.10
CA GLY A 499 23.12 0.88 -19.93
C GLY A 499 23.55 -0.13 -18.87
N ILE A 500 24.33 0.31 -17.87
CA ILE A 500 24.78 -0.57 -16.78
C ILE A 500 23.63 -0.86 -15.80
N ASN A 501 23.57 -2.08 -15.26
CA ASN A 501 22.66 -2.38 -14.17
C ASN A 501 23.15 -1.74 -12.86
N VAL A 502 22.30 -0.91 -12.24
CA VAL A 502 22.64 -0.21 -10.99
C VAL A 502 22.91 -1.21 -9.86
N ALA A 503 22.25 -2.36 -9.83
CA ALA A 503 22.49 -3.41 -8.86
C ALA A 503 23.54 -4.45 -9.31
N GLY A 504 24.20 -4.27 -10.46
CA GLY A 504 25.25 -5.19 -10.93
C GLY A 504 24.75 -6.58 -11.35
N GLU A 505 23.45 -6.75 -11.61
CA GLU A 505 22.86 -8.05 -11.92
C GLU A 505 23.37 -8.69 -13.22
N GLY A 506 23.79 -7.88 -14.19
CA GLY A 506 24.38 -8.34 -15.45
C GLY A 506 25.84 -8.78 -15.32
N GLY A 507 26.40 -8.74 -14.11
CA GLY A 507 27.82 -8.95 -13.84
C GLY A 507 28.66 -7.68 -13.97
N GLU A 508 28.03 -6.49 -14.02
CA GLU A 508 28.73 -5.21 -14.11
C GLU A 508 29.64 -4.96 -12.90
N PHE A 509 29.24 -5.45 -11.74
CA PHE A 509 30.08 -5.53 -10.56
C PHE A 509 29.63 -6.65 -9.63
N GLU A 510 30.58 -7.21 -8.89
CA GLU A 510 30.30 -8.12 -7.79
C GLU A 510 30.52 -7.43 -6.45
N SER A 511 29.84 -7.93 -5.42
CA SER A 511 29.87 -7.35 -4.08
C SER A 511 30.19 -8.39 -3.00
N LEU A 512 30.69 -7.90 -1.86
CA LEU A 512 30.88 -8.67 -0.63
C LEU A 512 30.28 -7.93 0.56
N VAL A 513 29.51 -8.65 1.37
CA VAL A 513 28.93 -8.13 2.62
C VAL A 513 29.89 -8.36 3.79
N LEU A 514 30.37 -7.27 4.41
CA LEU A 514 31.26 -7.32 5.57
C LEU A 514 30.49 -7.35 6.89
N ASP A 515 29.36 -6.64 6.96
CA ASP A 515 28.51 -6.56 8.14
C ASP A 515 27.05 -6.30 7.77
N GLY A 516 26.13 -6.56 8.69
CA GLY A 516 24.70 -6.30 8.55
C GLY A 516 23.99 -6.13 9.90
N PRO A 517 22.65 -6.17 9.90
CA PRO A 517 21.84 -5.98 11.11
C PRO A 517 22.19 -7.01 12.20
N LYS A 518 22.12 -6.61 13.48
CA LYS A 518 22.48 -7.46 14.64
C LYS A 518 21.61 -8.73 14.75
N GLU A 519 20.40 -8.69 14.21
CA GLU A 519 19.48 -9.83 14.13
C GLU A 519 19.95 -10.90 13.13
N LEU A 520 20.85 -10.54 12.21
CA LEU A 520 21.39 -11.46 11.21
C LEU A 520 22.88 -11.76 11.43
N PHE A 521 23.74 -10.74 11.46
CA PHE A 521 25.18 -10.88 11.65
C PHE A 521 25.55 -10.69 13.12
N LYS A 522 26.07 -11.74 13.76
CA LYS A 522 26.57 -11.73 15.15
C LYS A 522 27.98 -11.16 15.25
N LYS A 523 28.82 -11.46 14.26
CA LYS A 523 30.19 -10.96 14.10
C LYS A 523 30.31 -10.14 12.81
N ARG A 524 31.34 -9.33 12.72
CA ARG A 524 31.73 -8.57 11.52
C ARG A 524 32.87 -9.28 10.81
N LEU A 525 32.86 -9.29 9.48
CA LEU A 525 33.98 -9.73 8.66
C LEU A 525 34.93 -8.56 8.40
N VAL A 526 36.22 -8.76 8.68
CA VAL A 526 37.28 -7.76 8.46
C VAL A 526 38.31 -8.32 7.49
N VAL A 527 38.50 -7.61 6.37
CA VAL A 527 39.55 -7.90 5.39
C VAL A 527 40.87 -7.35 5.92
N LEU A 528 41.86 -8.21 6.10
CA LEU A 528 43.19 -7.86 6.63
C LEU A 528 44.19 -7.60 5.51
N GLU A 529 44.11 -8.39 4.44
CA GLU A 529 45.01 -8.30 3.30
C GLU A 529 44.23 -8.58 2.01
N SER A 530 44.36 -7.68 1.04
CA SER A 530 43.74 -7.80 -0.28
C SER A 530 44.62 -7.20 -1.37
N GLU A 531 44.48 -7.72 -2.58
CA GLU A 531 45.18 -7.25 -3.78
C GLU A 531 44.16 -6.91 -4.87
N VAL A 532 44.38 -5.81 -5.59
CA VAL A 532 43.58 -5.47 -6.77
C VAL A 532 44.29 -5.99 -8.01
N VAL A 533 43.61 -6.83 -8.77
CA VAL A 533 44.06 -7.35 -10.06
C VAL A 533 43.26 -6.66 -11.15
N GLU A 534 43.93 -5.82 -11.94
CA GLU A 534 43.37 -5.09 -13.08
C GLU A 534 43.64 -5.88 -14.36
N GLU A 535 42.60 -6.19 -15.13
CA GLU A 535 42.71 -6.87 -16.43
C GLU A 535 42.70 -5.84 -17.57
N ASP A 536 41.83 -4.85 -17.48
CA ASP A 536 41.77 -3.69 -18.37
C ASP A 536 41.19 -2.45 -17.63
N GLU A 537 41.03 -1.32 -18.33
CA GLU A 537 40.56 -0.04 -17.78
C GLU A 537 39.18 -0.14 -17.08
N ASN A 538 38.31 -1.05 -17.53
CA ASN A 538 36.94 -1.21 -17.04
C ASN A 538 36.68 -2.58 -16.38
N THR A 539 37.72 -3.39 -16.22
CA THR A 539 37.65 -4.76 -15.70
C THR A 539 38.74 -4.97 -14.65
N ALA A 540 38.32 -5.07 -13.40
CA ALA A 540 39.22 -5.30 -12.28
C ALA A 540 38.54 -6.10 -11.17
N ARG A 541 39.33 -6.79 -10.35
CA ARG A 541 38.84 -7.59 -9.22
C ARG A 541 39.70 -7.44 -7.96
N LEU A 542 39.05 -7.54 -6.81
CA LEU A 542 39.67 -7.57 -5.49
C LEU A 542 39.85 -9.02 -5.04
N VAL A 543 41.09 -9.45 -4.85
CA VAL A 543 41.45 -10.75 -4.31
C VAL A 543 41.75 -10.59 -2.82
N VAL A 544 40.87 -11.11 -1.97
CA VAL A 544 41.06 -11.13 -0.52
C VAL A 544 42.01 -12.28 -0.16
N LYS A 545 43.20 -11.96 0.37
CA LYS A 545 44.21 -12.96 0.79
C LYS A 545 44.00 -13.41 2.23
N LYS A 546 43.55 -12.50 3.09
CA LYS A 546 43.35 -12.78 4.52
C LYS A 546 42.18 -11.98 5.06
N ALA A 547 41.28 -12.66 5.78
CA ALA A 547 40.18 -12.06 6.50
C ALA A 547 39.97 -12.75 7.85
N ARG A 548 39.30 -12.07 8.78
CA ARG A 548 38.93 -12.64 10.08
C ARG A 548 37.55 -12.14 10.52
N LEU A 549 36.98 -12.82 11.50
CA LEU A 549 35.79 -12.34 12.18
C LEU A 549 36.18 -11.57 13.45
N GLU A 550 35.48 -10.47 13.68
CA GLU A 550 35.58 -9.66 14.88
C GLU A 550 34.23 -9.58 15.57
N GLU A 551 34.26 -9.55 16.90
CA GLU A 551 33.05 -9.27 17.68
C GLU A 551 32.54 -7.87 17.36
N LYS A 552 31.23 -7.72 17.35
CA LYS A 552 30.63 -6.40 17.17
C LYS A 552 30.88 -5.58 18.43
N VAL A 553 31.74 -4.58 18.29
CA VAL A 553 32.02 -3.58 19.34
C VAL A 553 30.69 -2.97 19.82
N LYS A 554 30.52 -2.82 21.14
CA LYS A 554 29.37 -2.12 21.73
C LYS A 554 29.34 -0.69 21.18
N GLU A 555 28.15 -0.15 20.91
CA GLU A 555 27.98 1.17 20.27
C GLU A 555 28.76 2.31 20.97
N GLU A 556 29.06 2.16 22.26
CA GLU A 556 29.84 3.11 23.07
C GLU A 556 31.35 3.20 22.73
N GLU A 557 31.94 2.20 22.08
CA GLU A 557 33.38 2.17 21.75
C GLU A 557 33.68 2.56 20.29
N LYS A 558 32.70 2.45 19.37
CA LYS A 558 32.83 2.89 17.98
C LYS A 558 33.12 4.39 17.84
N GLY A 559 32.61 5.21 18.75
CA GLY A 559 32.90 6.65 18.78
C GLY A 559 34.38 6.96 19.03
N LYS A 560 35.05 6.16 19.88
CA LYS A 560 36.45 6.38 20.26
C LYS A 560 37.46 5.89 19.20
N GLU A 561 37.10 4.87 18.44
CA GLU A 561 37.95 4.34 17.37
C GLU A 561 37.81 5.15 16.06
N GLU A 562 36.63 5.71 15.79
CA GLU A 562 36.45 6.74 14.76
C GLU A 562 37.16 8.05 15.10
N GLU A 563 37.17 8.47 16.37
CA GLU A 563 37.98 9.63 16.81
C GLU A 563 39.47 9.41 16.57
N LYS A 564 40.01 8.23 16.94
CA LYS A 564 41.43 7.91 16.71
C LYS A 564 41.81 7.85 15.23
N ARG A 565 40.95 7.28 14.37
CA ARG A 565 41.20 7.27 12.91
C ARG A 565 41.09 8.67 12.30
N LYS A 566 40.15 9.49 12.78
CA LYS A 566 40.04 10.90 12.39
C LYS A 566 41.23 11.74 12.89
N GLU A 567 41.83 11.41 14.02
CA GLU A 567 43.06 12.04 14.52
C GLU A 567 44.31 11.64 13.69
N GLU A 568 44.42 10.37 13.27
CA GLU A 568 45.52 9.91 12.42
C GLU A 568 45.41 10.43 10.97
N GLU A 569 44.21 10.61 10.43
CA GLU A 569 43.99 11.26 9.13
C GLU A 569 44.20 12.79 9.20
N LYS A 570 43.81 13.45 10.30
CA LYS A 570 44.06 14.89 10.51
C LYS A 570 45.54 15.24 10.65
N GLY A 571 46.36 14.33 11.16
CA GLY A 571 47.81 14.51 11.25
C GLY A 571 48.54 14.67 9.91
N LYS A 572 47.88 14.40 8.78
CA LYS A 572 48.45 14.56 7.43
C LYS A 572 47.94 15.77 6.65
N GLU A 573 46.90 16.46 7.13
CA GLU A 573 46.32 17.62 6.44
C GLU A 573 46.47 18.96 7.19
N GLU A 574 46.99 18.95 8.43
CA GLU A 574 47.27 20.18 9.20
C GLU A 574 48.63 20.81 8.87
N GLU A 575 48.84 21.15 7.59
CA GLU A 575 49.77 22.20 7.16
C GLU A 575 49.04 23.17 6.21
N LYS A 576 47.92 23.74 6.67
CA LYS A 576 47.37 25.04 6.22
C LYS A 576 46.09 25.37 6.97
N GLY A 577 46.12 26.51 7.66
CA GLY A 577 44.91 27.24 8.07
C GLY A 577 44.46 26.98 9.50
N LYS A 578 45.13 27.62 10.46
CA LYS A 578 44.59 27.92 11.81
C LYS A 578 43.60 29.09 11.75
N GLU A 579 42.78 29.16 12.81
CA GLU A 579 41.84 30.22 13.25
C GLU A 579 40.40 30.02 12.74
N GLU A 580 39.35 29.78 13.53
CA GLU A 580 39.11 29.98 14.97
C GLU A 580 38.24 28.87 15.61
N GLU A 581 38.60 28.57 16.86
CA GLU A 581 37.90 27.89 17.97
C GLU A 581 36.50 28.48 18.27
N LYS A 582 35.54 27.96 19.06
CA LYS A 582 35.28 26.89 20.08
C LYS A 582 33.76 27.08 20.41
N GLY A 583 32.92 26.16 20.87
CA GLY A 583 33.04 24.75 21.23
C GLY A 583 31.76 24.22 21.92
N LYS A 584 31.79 22.89 22.18
CA LYS A 584 31.11 22.08 23.22
C LYS A 584 29.60 21.82 23.09
N GLU A 585 29.16 20.63 22.68
CA GLU A 585 29.13 19.30 23.38
C GLU A 585 28.07 19.18 24.48
N GLU A 586 27.10 18.26 24.30
CA GLU A 586 26.58 17.34 25.33
C GLU A 586 25.59 16.28 24.75
N GLY A 587 25.94 14.98 24.84
CA GLY A 587 25.07 13.87 25.32
C GLY A 587 24.03 13.17 24.41
N GLU A 588 24.39 12.00 23.87
CA GLU A 588 23.59 11.09 23.02
C GLU A 588 22.44 10.31 23.72
N MET A 589 21.35 10.05 22.98
CA MET A 589 20.35 8.96 23.09
C MET A 589 19.76 8.81 21.66
N SER A 590 19.02 7.73 21.38
CA SER A 590 18.61 7.31 20.02
C SER A 590 17.87 8.37 19.15
N ILE A 591 18.27 8.45 17.87
CA ILE A 591 17.94 9.50 16.89
C ILE A 591 16.43 9.59 16.51
N PRO A 592 15.63 8.51 16.42
CA PRO A 592 14.21 8.65 16.06
C PRO A 592 13.29 9.12 17.21
N GLU A 593 13.73 9.00 18.47
CA GLU A 593 12.89 9.29 19.64
C GLU A 593 13.26 10.57 20.39
N LYS A 594 14.52 11.04 20.31
CA LYS A 594 14.95 12.33 20.91
C LYS A 594 14.43 13.57 20.18
N HIS A 595 14.17 13.51 18.87
CA HIS A 595 13.91 14.70 18.05
C HIS A 595 12.43 15.15 18.01
N LYS A 596 11.52 14.45 18.69
CA LYS A 596 10.08 14.82 18.77
C LYS A 596 9.74 15.86 19.85
N LYS A 597 10.70 16.31 20.64
CA LYS A 597 10.48 17.29 21.73
C LYS A 597 11.44 18.48 21.65
N GLY A 598 11.35 19.25 20.57
CA GLY A 598 11.78 20.65 20.52
C GLY A 598 10.59 21.48 20.06
N ALA A 599 10.26 22.55 20.78
CA ALA A 599 9.04 23.37 20.63
C ALA A 599 8.48 23.42 19.19
N LYS A 600 7.19 23.11 19.02
CA LYS A 600 6.47 23.20 17.73
C LYS A 600 6.72 24.57 17.09
N LYS A 601 7.65 24.65 16.13
CA LYS A 601 7.87 25.87 15.34
C LYS A 601 6.65 26.07 14.45
N LYS A 602 6.01 27.24 14.59
CA LYS A 602 4.94 27.68 13.69
C LYS A 602 5.58 28.14 12.39
N PHE A 603 5.32 27.41 11.31
CA PHE A 603 5.80 27.77 9.97
C PHE A 603 4.73 28.52 9.18
N LYS A 604 5.17 29.31 8.21
CA LYS A 604 4.34 30.07 7.28
C LYS A 604 4.21 29.32 5.95
N CYS A 605 2.99 29.18 5.45
CA CYS A 605 2.66 28.50 4.21
C CYS A 605 2.09 29.50 3.20
N ALA A 606 2.44 29.34 1.93
CA ALA A 606 1.69 29.89 0.82
C ALA A 606 0.89 28.78 0.11
N VAL A 607 -0.34 29.07 -0.29
CA VAL A 607 -1.21 28.12 -1.01
C VAL A 607 -1.54 28.69 -2.38
N LEU A 608 -1.21 27.98 -3.45
CA LEU A 608 -1.54 28.36 -4.82
C LEU A 608 -2.47 27.32 -5.43
N THR A 609 -3.63 27.74 -5.90
CA THR A 609 -4.49 26.86 -6.69
C THR A 609 -4.31 27.18 -8.16
N VAL A 610 -4.02 26.17 -8.98
CA VAL A 610 -3.86 26.33 -10.43
C VAL A 610 -5.08 25.70 -11.11
N SER A 611 -5.93 26.54 -11.69
CA SER A 611 -7.12 26.13 -12.40
C SER A 611 -7.58 27.25 -13.34
N THR A 612 -7.37 27.02 -14.64
CA THR A 612 -7.82 27.95 -15.69
C THR A 612 -9.31 28.27 -15.61
N SER A 613 -10.16 27.27 -15.38
CA SER A 613 -11.62 27.47 -15.28
C SER A 613 -12.00 28.33 -14.08
N LYS A 614 -11.46 28.05 -12.88
CA LYS A 614 -11.78 28.82 -11.68
C LYS A 614 -11.21 30.23 -11.76
N PHE A 615 -10.02 30.39 -12.34
CA PHE A 615 -9.41 31.69 -12.55
C PHE A 615 -10.31 32.61 -13.38
N TRP A 616 -10.76 32.19 -14.57
CA TRP A 616 -11.60 33.04 -15.42
C TRP A 616 -12.99 33.29 -14.85
N ARG A 617 -13.53 32.37 -14.04
CA ARG A 617 -14.78 32.60 -13.31
C ARG A 617 -14.61 33.71 -12.27
N ARG A 618 -13.50 33.72 -11.51
CA ARG A 618 -13.14 34.81 -10.58
C ARG A 618 -12.96 36.13 -11.31
N GLU A 619 -12.24 36.16 -12.42
CA GLU A 619 -11.98 37.39 -13.20
C GLU A 619 -13.27 37.98 -13.80
N ARG A 620 -14.28 37.16 -14.09
CA ARG A 620 -15.61 37.60 -14.54
C ARG A 620 -16.50 38.15 -13.41
N GLY A 621 -16.00 38.19 -12.17
CA GLY A 621 -16.72 38.71 -11.01
C GLY A 621 -17.78 37.76 -10.44
N GLU A 622 -17.70 36.45 -10.73
CA GLU A 622 -18.54 35.45 -10.07
C GLU A 622 -18.23 35.37 -8.56
N SER A 623 -19.22 35.03 -7.75
CA SER A 623 -19.09 35.01 -6.28
C SER A 623 -18.13 33.92 -5.79
N GLU A 624 -17.58 34.08 -4.58
CA GLU A 624 -16.66 33.09 -3.99
C GLU A 624 -17.28 31.68 -3.84
N GLU A 625 -18.59 31.62 -3.61
CA GLU A 625 -19.36 30.37 -3.53
C GLU A 625 -19.47 29.68 -4.89
N GLU A 626 -19.52 30.44 -5.98
CA GLU A 626 -19.60 29.92 -7.35
C GLU A 626 -18.24 29.42 -7.87
N VAL A 627 -17.14 30.08 -7.51
CA VAL A 627 -15.77 29.70 -7.91
C VAL A 627 -15.22 28.54 -7.07
N ALA A 628 -15.73 28.36 -5.84
CA ALA A 628 -15.45 27.27 -4.89
C ALA A 628 -14.09 26.59 -5.06
N ASP A 629 -13.03 27.20 -4.52
CA ASP A 629 -11.73 26.53 -4.41
C ASP A 629 -11.67 25.61 -3.19
N LEU A 630 -12.29 24.43 -3.33
CA LEU A 630 -12.34 23.42 -2.28
C LEU A 630 -10.93 22.93 -1.88
N SER A 631 -10.04 22.73 -2.85
CA SER A 631 -8.67 22.24 -2.61
C SER A 631 -7.82 23.26 -1.87
N GLY A 632 -7.86 24.53 -2.27
CA GLY A 632 -7.18 25.60 -1.53
C GLY A 632 -7.78 25.83 -0.13
N LYS A 633 -9.12 25.73 0.02
CA LYS A 633 -9.78 25.79 1.33
C LYS A 633 -9.31 24.67 2.26
N ILE A 634 -9.26 23.44 1.76
CA ILE A 634 -8.76 22.27 2.50
C ILE A 634 -7.30 22.45 2.89
N ALA A 635 -6.47 22.95 1.98
CA ALA A 635 -5.06 23.21 2.27
C ALA A 635 -4.91 24.20 3.42
N LYS A 636 -5.65 25.32 3.37
CA LYS A 636 -5.67 26.33 4.43
C LYS A 636 -6.12 25.75 5.78
N GLU A 637 -7.20 24.97 5.79
CA GLU A 637 -7.72 24.33 7.01
C GLU A 637 -6.71 23.35 7.62
N LEU A 638 -6.07 22.51 6.81
CA LEU A 638 -5.12 21.51 7.30
C LEU A 638 -3.84 22.15 7.83
N VAL A 639 -3.31 23.16 7.14
CA VAL A 639 -2.15 23.95 7.60
C VAL A 639 -2.48 24.63 8.93
N ALA A 640 -3.65 25.27 9.05
CA ALA A 640 -4.07 25.90 10.30
C ALA A 640 -4.25 24.89 11.44
N ARG A 641 -4.88 23.74 11.19
CA ARG A 641 -5.05 22.66 12.18
C ARG A 641 -3.73 22.06 12.66
N ALA A 642 -2.70 22.05 11.81
CA ALA A 642 -1.35 21.63 12.19
C ALA A 642 -0.58 22.69 13.02
N GLY A 643 -1.17 23.86 13.27
CA GLY A 643 -0.56 24.95 14.02
C GLY A 643 0.40 25.80 13.19
N HIS A 644 0.23 25.82 11.86
CA HIS A 644 0.96 26.68 10.94
C HIS A 644 0.07 27.81 10.43
N GLU A 645 0.66 28.80 9.75
CA GLU A 645 -0.04 30.00 9.30
C GLU A 645 -0.03 30.09 7.77
N VAL A 646 -1.18 30.32 7.15
CA VAL A 646 -1.21 30.64 5.72
C VAL A 646 -1.06 32.15 5.54
N VAL A 647 0.07 32.57 4.95
CA VAL A 647 0.42 34.00 4.78
C VAL A 647 0.16 34.51 3.36
N PHE A 648 -0.05 33.60 2.42
CA PHE A 648 -0.31 33.95 1.03
C PHE A 648 -1.25 32.93 0.39
N TYR A 649 -2.17 33.42 -0.42
CA TYR A 649 -3.00 32.58 -1.27
C TYR A 649 -3.26 33.26 -2.60
N ASP A 650 -3.22 32.48 -3.67
CA ASP A 650 -3.70 32.94 -4.98
C ASP A 650 -4.30 31.79 -5.79
N LEU A 651 -5.13 32.15 -6.76
CA LEU A 651 -5.72 31.29 -7.78
C LEU A 651 -5.17 31.74 -9.13
N LEU A 652 -4.60 30.81 -9.89
CA LEU A 652 -3.83 31.06 -11.11
C LEU A 652 -4.38 30.23 -12.27
N PRO A 653 -4.30 30.69 -13.53
CA PRO A 653 -4.57 29.85 -14.69
C PRO A 653 -3.37 28.95 -15.02
N ASP A 654 -3.59 27.95 -15.86
CA ASP A 654 -2.56 27.01 -16.32
C ASP A 654 -1.68 27.62 -17.43
N GLU A 655 -1.03 28.74 -17.12
CA GLU A 655 -0.13 29.46 -18.02
C GLU A 655 1.27 29.52 -17.40
N GLU A 656 2.31 29.21 -18.18
CA GLU A 656 3.70 29.11 -17.68
C GLU A 656 4.15 30.37 -16.92
N GLU A 657 3.95 31.54 -17.52
CA GLU A 657 4.33 32.81 -16.88
C GLU A 657 3.53 33.09 -15.62
N LYS A 658 2.22 32.78 -15.58
CA LYS A 658 1.38 33.00 -14.41
C LYS A 658 1.72 32.09 -13.25
N ILE A 659 1.99 30.80 -13.53
CA ILE A 659 2.44 29.85 -12.51
C ILE A 659 3.79 30.30 -11.95
N LYS A 660 4.72 30.73 -12.81
CA LYS A 660 6.05 31.21 -12.41
C LYS A 660 5.99 32.48 -11.57
N GLU A 661 5.19 33.47 -11.98
CA GLU A 661 4.94 34.71 -11.24
C GLU A 661 4.29 34.42 -9.88
N GLY A 662 3.28 33.55 -9.84
CA GLY A 662 2.58 33.17 -8.62
C GLY A 662 3.47 32.45 -7.61
N VAL A 663 4.26 31.46 -8.08
CA VAL A 663 5.24 30.76 -7.23
C VAL A 663 6.32 31.72 -6.72
N SER A 664 6.83 32.60 -7.58
CA SER A 664 7.81 33.62 -7.18
C SER A 664 7.24 34.60 -6.13
N SER A 665 5.97 34.97 -6.27
CA SER A 665 5.29 35.87 -5.32
C SER A 665 5.02 35.17 -3.99
N ALA A 666 4.60 33.90 -4.03
CA ALA A 666 4.48 33.04 -2.86
C ALA A 666 5.82 32.92 -2.11
N LEU A 667 6.93 32.71 -2.83
CA LEU A 667 8.27 32.67 -2.24
C LEU A 667 8.69 34.03 -1.65
N LYS A 668 8.22 35.16 -2.18
CA LYS A 668 8.52 36.50 -1.63
C LYS A 668 7.60 36.93 -0.48
N SER A 669 6.45 36.26 -0.29
CA SER A 669 5.45 36.60 0.73
C SER A 669 5.89 36.38 2.20
N GLY A 670 7.09 35.86 2.41
CA GLY A 670 7.56 35.44 3.74
C GLY A 670 7.09 34.04 4.15
N ALA A 671 6.50 33.27 3.23
CA ALA A 671 6.23 31.84 3.44
C ALA A 671 7.54 31.06 3.60
N ASP A 672 7.52 30.08 4.50
CA ASP A 672 8.59 29.10 4.68
C ASP A 672 8.45 27.94 3.68
N PHE A 673 7.21 27.60 3.31
CA PHE A 673 6.93 26.61 2.28
C PHE A 673 5.71 26.98 1.44
N VAL A 674 5.67 26.46 0.21
CA VAL A 674 4.64 26.73 -0.79
C VAL A 674 3.97 25.41 -1.19
N VAL A 675 2.65 25.41 -1.26
CA VAL A 675 1.86 24.27 -1.73
C VAL A 675 1.05 24.72 -2.92
N THR A 676 1.24 24.07 -4.07
CA THR A 676 0.40 24.25 -5.25
C THR A 676 -0.57 23.08 -5.41
N SER A 677 -1.75 23.35 -5.93
CA SER A 677 -2.79 22.35 -6.19
C SER A 677 -3.41 22.57 -7.57
N GLY A 678 -3.25 21.61 -8.48
CA GLY A 678 -3.79 21.68 -9.84
C GLY A 678 -2.72 21.79 -10.93
N GLY A 679 -3.15 21.70 -12.18
CA GLY A 679 -2.28 21.80 -13.35
C GLY A 679 -1.17 20.74 -13.46
N THR A 680 -1.35 19.55 -12.86
CA THR A 680 -0.35 18.48 -12.84
C THR A 680 -0.71 17.28 -13.72
N GLY A 681 -1.80 17.34 -14.50
CA GLY A 681 -2.24 16.25 -15.37
C GLY A 681 -1.29 15.94 -16.53
N LEU A 682 -1.75 15.14 -17.49
CA LEU A 682 -0.98 14.74 -18.69
C LEU A 682 -1.33 15.58 -19.92
N THR A 683 -2.25 16.54 -19.79
CA THR A 683 -2.66 17.35 -20.95
C THR A 683 -1.60 18.42 -21.24
N LYS A 684 -1.58 18.93 -22.48
CA LYS A 684 -0.63 19.99 -22.87
C LYS A 684 -0.82 21.29 -22.10
N SER A 685 -2.00 21.50 -21.51
CA SER A 685 -2.30 22.64 -20.65
C SER A 685 -1.87 22.44 -19.21
N ASP A 686 -1.63 21.21 -18.74
CA ASP A 686 -1.13 20.97 -17.38
C ASP A 686 0.37 21.28 -17.32
N LEU A 687 0.72 22.45 -16.79
CA LEU A 687 2.10 22.96 -16.83
C LEU A 687 2.75 23.12 -15.44
N THR A 688 2.02 22.87 -14.34
CA THR A 688 2.49 23.20 -12.99
C THR A 688 3.78 22.45 -12.63
N ILE A 689 3.89 21.17 -12.99
CA ILE A 689 5.10 20.39 -12.68
C ILE A 689 6.27 20.85 -13.55
N GLU A 690 6.04 21.04 -14.85
CA GLU A 690 7.03 21.43 -15.83
C GLU A 690 7.64 22.79 -15.49
N VAL A 691 6.82 23.72 -15.02
CA VAL A 691 7.24 25.07 -14.60
C VAL A 691 7.94 25.02 -13.25
N VAL A 692 7.33 24.40 -12.23
CA VAL A 692 7.91 24.41 -10.89
C VAL A 692 9.20 23.62 -10.84
N SER A 693 9.31 22.48 -11.53
CA SER A 693 10.55 21.68 -11.55
C SER A 693 11.75 22.45 -12.10
N ARG A 694 11.54 23.42 -13.01
CA ARG A 694 12.59 24.33 -13.52
C ARG A 694 13.01 25.40 -12.51
N LEU A 695 12.17 25.68 -11.50
CA LEU A 695 12.45 26.64 -10.44
C LEU A 695 13.15 25.99 -9.24
N LEU A 696 13.04 24.67 -9.08
CA LEU A 696 13.67 23.93 -7.98
C LEU A 696 15.19 23.94 -8.14
N GLU A 697 15.90 24.33 -7.08
CA GLU A 697 17.36 24.19 -6.99
C GLU A 697 17.73 22.73 -6.69
N LYS A 698 16.93 22.08 -5.84
CA LYS A 698 17.08 20.66 -5.49
C LYS A 698 15.71 19.99 -5.41
N GLU A 699 15.48 19.00 -6.27
CA GLU A 699 14.26 18.18 -6.25
C GLU A 699 14.30 17.15 -5.12
N MET A 700 13.14 16.86 -4.54
CA MET A 700 12.90 15.78 -3.57
C MET A 700 12.07 14.68 -4.24
N PRO A 701 12.67 13.80 -5.08
CA PRO A 701 11.92 12.83 -5.88
C PRO A 701 11.10 11.84 -5.03
N GLY A 702 11.61 11.51 -3.84
CA GLY A 702 10.92 10.63 -2.87
C GLY A 702 9.55 11.15 -2.43
N PHE A 703 9.29 12.47 -2.49
CA PHE A 703 7.97 13.03 -2.22
C PHE A 703 6.92 12.50 -3.21
N GLY A 704 7.22 12.56 -4.51
CA GLY A 704 6.31 12.08 -5.54
C GLY A 704 6.10 10.56 -5.48
N GLU A 705 7.14 9.80 -5.11
CA GLU A 705 7.08 8.35 -4.96
C GLU A 705 6.21 7.93 -3.77
N ILE A 706 6.42 8.51 -2.60
CA ILE A 706 5.61 8.26 -1.41
C ILE A 706 4.17 8.70 -1.66
N PHE A 707 3.97 9.84 -2.32
CA PHE A 707 2.64 10.31 -2.68
C PHE A 707 1.92 9.33 -3.61
N ARG A 708 2.61 8.78 -4.62
CA ARG A 708 2.04 7.74 -5.50
C ARG A 708 1.78 6.42 -4.77
N LEU A 709 2.68 6.00 -3.87
CA LEU A 709 2.47 4.80 -3.05
C LEU A 709 1.24 4.94 -2.14
N LYS A 710 1.13 6.05 -1.42
CA LYS A 710 -0.04 6.33 -0.57
C LYS A 710 -1.31 6.50 -1.40
N SER A 711 -1.20 7.09 -2.60
CA SER A 711 -2.31 7.17 -3.54
C SER A 711 -2.74 5.77 -4.00
N TYR A 712 -1.80 4.87 -4.28
CA TYR A 712 -2.08 3.48 -4.66
C TYR A 712 -2.81 2.72 -3.54
N GLU A 713 -2.39 2.91 -2.29
CA GLU A 713 -3.03 2.33 -1.10
C GLU A 713 -4.39 2.96 -0.77
N THR A 714 -4.70 4.14 -1.34
CA THR A 714 -5.98 4.82 -1.12
C THR A 714 -7.10 4.10 -1.85
N ALA A 715 -8.09 3.65 -1.09
CA ALA A 715 -9.24 2.91 -1.60
C ALA A 715 -9.95 3.68 -2.74
N GLY A 716 -10.00 3.08 -3.93
CA GLY A 716 -10.64 3.65 -5.11
C GLY A 716 -9.71 4.38 -6.09
N VAL A 717 -8.41 4.49 -5.78
CA VAL A 717 -7.39 4.99 -6.72
C VAL A 717 -6.65 3.81 -7.37
N GLY A 718 -6.04 2.92 -6.56
CA GLY A 718 -5.33 1.74 -7.08
C GLY A 718 -4.27 2.09 -8.13
N THR A 719 -4.25 1.37 -9.25
CA THR A 719 -3.27 1.59 -10.33
C THR A 719 -3.37 2.97 -11.00
N ALA A 720 -4.50 3.69 -10.85
CA ALA A 720 -4.61 5.07 -11.33
C ALA A 720 -3.65 6.03 -10.61
N ALA A 721 -3.03 5.60 -9.49
CA ALA A 721 -1.95 6.33 -8.84
C ALA A 721 -0.76 6.64 -9.76
N VAL A 722 -0.57 5.89 -10.86
CA VAL A 722 0.41 6.20 -11.91
C VAL A 722 0.18 7.60 -12.52
N LEU A 723 -1.08 8.07 -12.56
CA LEU A 723 -1.47 9.38 -13.07
C LEU A 723 -1.37 10.49 -12.01
N SER A 724 -1.09 10.14 -10.74
CA SER A 724 -1.04 11.08 -9.62
C SER A 724 0.31 11.77 -9.55
N ARG A 725 0.58 12.63 -10.54
CA ARG A 725 1.83 13.37 -10.65
C ARG A 725 1.92 14.44 -9.55
N ALA A 726 3.04 14.41 -8.83
CA ALA A 726 3.39 15.36 -7.78
C ALA A 726 4.92 15.49 -7.75
N VAL A 727 5.42 16.70 -7.48
CA VAL A 727 6.85 17.01 -7.33
C VAL A 727 7.04 17.90 -6.12
N ALA A 728 8.19 17.81 -5.47
CA ALA A 728 8.57 18.76 -4.43
C ALA A 728 10.06 19.04 -4.50
N GLY A 729 10.49 20.13 -3.91
CA GLY A 729 11.90 20.48 -3.82
C GLY A 729 12.13 21.74 -3.02
N VAL A 730 13.36 22.25 -3.11
CA VAL A 730 13.82 23.44 -2.40
C VAL A 730 14.13 24.55 -3.39
N VAL A 731 13.75 25.78 -3.04
CA VAL A 731 14.12 27.03 -3.72
C VAL A 731 14.64 28.00 -2.66
N GLY A 732 15.91 28.36 -2.70
CA GLY A 732 16.61 29.02 -1.61
C GLY A 732 16.49 28.22 -0.32
N GLN A 733 15.94 28.83 0.74
CA GLN A 733 15.75 28.19 2.05
C GLN A 733 14.30 27.74 2.31
N LYS A 734 13.54 27.50 1.24
CA LYS A 734 12.09 27.26 1.28
C LYS A 734 11.72 26.00 0.54
N ALA A 735 10.70 25.30 1.02
CA ALA A 735 10.20 24.09 0.37
C ALA A 735 9.01 24.41 -0.56
N VAL A 736 8.95 23.78 -1.73
CA VAL A 736 7.83 23.91 -2.67
C VAL A 736 7.28 22.52 -2.97
N PHE A 737 5.96 22.37 -2.92
CA PHE A 737 5.24 21.12 -3.16
C PHE A 737 4.16 21.33 -4.21
N CYS A 738 4.14 20.51 -5.26
CA CYS A 738 3.11 20.52 -6.30
C CYS A 738 2.23 19.29 -6.20
N LEU A 739 0.93 19.52 -6.05
CA LEU A 739 -0.07 18.49 -5.80
C LEU A 739 -1.10 18.43 -6.93
N PRO A 740 -1.69 17.24 -7.21
CA PRO A 740 -2.89 17.16 -8.03
C PRO A 740 -4.03 18.02 -7.47
N GLY A 741 -4.85 18.56 -8.37
CA GLY A 741 -5.92 19.50 -8.03
C GLY A 741 -7.08 18.92 -7.23
N SER A 742 -7.14 17.60 -7.03
CA SER A 742 -8.26 16.96 -6.32
C SER A 742 -8.18 17.19 -4.81
N PRO A 743 -9.31 17.47 -4.14
CA PRO A 743 -9.40 17.60 -2.68
C PRO A 743 -8.74 16.46 -1.90
N ASP A 744 -8.94 15.22 -2.34
CA ASP A 744 -8.38 14.03 -1.67
C ASP A 744 -6.85 13.98 -1.78
N ALA A 745 -6.29 14.33 -2.94
CA ALA A 745 -4.84 14.41 -3.13
C ALA A 745 -4.22 15.45 -2.19
N VAL A 746 -4.86 16.62 -2.05
CA VAL A 746 -4.41 17.66 -1.13
C VAL A 746 -4.49 17.19 0.32
N ARG A 747 -5.58 16.53 0.73
CA ARG A 747 -5.72 15.96 2.09
C ARG A 747 -4.64 14.93 2.36
N LEU A 748 -4.42 14.02 1.42
CA LEU A 748 -3.43 12.96 1.52
C LEU A 748 -2.02 13.54 1.65
N ALA A 749 -1.61 14.39 0.71
CA ALA A 749 -0.27 14.97 0.71
C ALA A 749 0.01 15.80 1.96
N LEU A 750 -0.92 16.69 2.36
CA LEU A 750 -0.72 17.54 3.53
C LEU A 750 -0.72 16.74 4.83
N SER A 751 -1.70 15.88 5.05
CA SER A 751 -1.88 15.21 6.34
C SER A 751 -0.87 14.08 6.56
N GLU A 752 -0.51 13.35 5.49
CA GLU A 752 0.28 12.12 5.60
C GLU A 752 1.76 12.30 5.24
N ILE A 753 2.14 13.42 4.61
CA ILE A 753 3.51 13.61 4.11
C ILE A 753 4.05 14.99 4.49
N ILE A 754 3.44 16.08 4.02
CA ILE A 754 4.02 17.42 4.14
C ILE A 754 4.02 17.87 5.61
N LEU A 755 2.86 17.95 6.27
CA LEU A 755 2.77 18.50 7.63
C LEU A 755 3.54 17.67 8.68
N PRO A 756 3.60 16.32 8.61
CA PRO A 756 4.45 15.53 9.48
C PRO A 756 5.96 15.83 9.35
N GLU A 757 6.43 16.13 8.13
CA GLU A 757 7.86 16.22 7.81
C GLU A 757 8.36 17.66 7.61
N ILE A 758 7.47 18.65 7.50
CA ILE A 758 7.84 20.01 7.07
C ILE A 758 8.88 20.68 7.95
N GLY A 759 8.84 20.42 9.27
CA GLY A 759 9.83 20.96 10.20
C GLY A 759 11.24 20.40 9.97
N HIS A 760 11.34 19.14 9.56
CA HIS A 760 12.62 18.51 9.23
C HIS A 760 13.13 18.97 7.86
N ILE A 761 12.24 19.04 6.86
CA ILE A 761 12.56 19.54 5.51
C ILE A 761 13.10 20.96 5.58
N LEU A 762 12.43 21.86 6.30
CA LEU A 762 12.85 23.26 6.43
C LEU A 762 14.12 23.44 7.25
N LYS A 763 14.43 22.51 8.16
CA LYS A 763 15.72 22.53 8.87
C LYS A 763 16.86 22.32 7.88
N HIS A 764 16.78 21.24 7.08
CA HIS A 764 17.79 20.92 6.07
C HIS A 764 17.86 21.92 4.92
N ALA A 765 16.73 22.53 4.54
CA ALA A 765 16.73 23.59 3.53
C ALA A 765 17.43 24.88 4.00
N ARG A 766 17.66 25.06 5.30
CA ARG A 766 18.27 26.26 5.92
C ARG A 766 19.69 26.04 6.40
N GLU A 767 20.15 24.80 6.40
CA GLU A 767 21.55 24.40 6.61
C GLU A 767 22.31 24.57 5.30
#